data_AF-A0A146FE48-F1
#
_entry.id   AF-A0A146FE48-F1
#
_cell.length_a   1.000
_cell.length_b   1.000
_cell.length_c   1.000
_cell.angle_alpha   90.00
_cell.angle_beta   90.00
_cell.angle_gamma   90.00
#
_symmetry.space_group_name_H-M   'P 1'
#
loop_
_entity.id
_entity.type
_entity.pdbx_description
1 polymer ?
#
loop_
_entity_poly.entity_id
_entity_poly.type
_entity_poly.pdbx_seq_one_letter_code
_entity_poly.pdbx_strand_id
1 'polypeptide(L)'
;MRIIPSFSTLTALGLLATRALAADTLSTNGLTTCMSDSAIQVDKLSVTYTRSTREIVFDVSGTNGVEQNVTAILTIYAYGSQLYSETFDPCSSKYYVEQLCPVAAGSFSATGTQTLPESIASEIPSIAFAIPDLDGQVKLQLLSKTDNDQLACIQSELTNGNSMQIAGVSYAAAGVAGAALAVSGLSALGAVGHPGAVSSSPSFGDVVSWFHTMATNGMLSVSYPTVYRSFSKNFAFSTGLIPWGQMQESIDNFRKSTGGNLTDNSYQYLMNATLVYSDGTNSSSKSKRGLDLVTGLANLAAREVSTSYSSNTTSSSNSTSDDSSGFEHFVSGIEAYAEQLTIPQANTFMTVLLIFAILIAAIAVGILLLKVILEVWALYGSFPDKLTNFRKDYWGLLGRTITNLILLLYGVWVIWCVYQLSSGDSWAAKLLAAVALTVFTAVLLYFGLKIMFVARKYKKAEGDASHLYDNDETWRKYSLFYDNYKKDYWWAFVPAIVYMFAKGCVIAAGDGHGLAQSAGQLIVEALMLTLLLWNRPYVAKSSQWINISVQVVRVLSIACVLIFVDELGLSQTTKTVTGIVLIAIQSGLSGILAILIATNAIILCIRENPHAKRKREANKMNRDLDDLTPLDARESLLMEHPPRKDFAEMSKFNFTGPYEPYRDQHDSKSRHSPTGSTDRLADSSYPLEDINGRSISRESRRSHDSHENPEKHHATTPGYGFAY
;
A
#
# COMPACT_ATOMS: atom_id res chain seq x y z
N MET A 1 -31.50 26.74 -7.60
CA MET A 1 -31.79 26.13 -6.29
C MET A 1 -30.73 25.06 -6.04
N ARG A 2 -29.68 25.38 -5.27
CA ARG A 2 -28.55 24.48 -5.02
C ARG A 2 -28.88 23.64 -3.78
N ILE A 3 -29.19 22.36 -3.98
CA ILE A 3 -29.27 21.40 -2.88
C ILE A 3 -27.84 20.91 -2.65
N ILE A 4 -27.19 21.46 -1.63
CA ILE A 4 -25.94 20.93 -1.10
C ILE A 4 -26.35 19.74 -0.22
N PRO A 5 -26.04 18.48 -0.56
CA PRO A 5 -26.26 17.41 0.39
C PRO A 5 -25.26 17.61 1.55
N SER A 6 -25.81 17.82 2.74
CA SER A 6 -25.05 17.93 3.97
C SER A 6 -24.26 16.64 4.21
N PHE A 7 -22.97 16.80 4.54
CA PHE A 7 -22.01 15.74 4.87
C PHE A 7 -22.56 14.70 5.88
N SER A 8 -23.53 15.09 6.69
CA SER A 8 -24.16 14.24 7.72
C SER A 8 -25.09 13.14 7.17
N THR A 9 -25.59 13.25 5.93
CA THR A 9 -26.53 12.26 5.38
C THR A 9 -25.82 11.07 4.70
N LEU A 10 -24.59 11.26 4.20
CA LEU A 10 -23.77 10.19 3.63
C LEU A 10 -23.12 9.29 4.68
N THR A 11 -22.86 9.82 5.88
CA THR A 11 -22.41 9.01 7.04
C THR A 11 -23.51 8.10 7.60
N ALA A 12 -24.78 8.44 7.38
CA ALA A 12 -25.91 7.65 7.90
C ALA A 12 -26.21 6.39 7.08
N LEU A 13 -25.92 6.37 5.77
CA LEU A 13 -26.12 5.16 4.94
C LEU A 13 -25.03 4.10 5.14
N GLY A 14 -23.86 4.45 5.67
CA GLY A 14 -22.79 3.49 6.00
C GLY A 14 -23.01 2.71 7.29
N LEU A 15 -23.92 3.17 8.16
CA LEU A 15 -24.19 2.54 9.47
C LEU A 15 -25.35 1.52 9.45
N LEU A 16 -26.03 1.35 8.31
CA LEU A 16 -27.17 0.43 8.17
C LEU A 16 -26.80 -0.95 7.61
N ALA A 17 -25.55 -1.15 7.17
CA ALA A 17 -25.08 -2.43 6.65
C ALA A 17 -24.04 -3.04 7.58
N THR A 18 -24.52 -3.61 8.69
CA THR A 18 -24.03 -4.84 9.37
C THR A 18 -24.47 -4.79 10.84
N ARG A 19 -25.73 -5.13 11.11
CA ARG A 19 -25.96 -5.91 12.34
C ARG A 19 -25.41 -7.30 12.05
N ALA A 20 -24.09 -7.45 12.17
CA ALA A 20 -23.53 -8.77 12.33
C ALA A 20 -24.22 -9.35 13.57
N LEU A 21 -24.99 -10.43 13.39
CA LEU A 21 -25.32 -11.29 14.50
C LEU A 21 -23.96 -11.71 15.06
N ALA A 22 -23.55 -11.11 16.16
CA ALA A 22 -22.31 -11.48 16.82
C ALA A 22 -22.46 -12.96 17.18
N ALA A 23 -21.61 -13.81 16.61
CA ALA A 23 -21.48 -15.17 17.08
C ALA A 23 -20.99 -15.09 18.53
N ASP A 24 -21.89 -15.37 19.48
CA ASP A 24 -21.60 -15.41 20.92
C ASP A 24 -20.90 -16.74 21.31
N THR A 25 -20.18 -17.34 20.37
CA THR A 25 -19.56 -18.66 20.52
C THR A 25 -18.04 -18.57 20.38
N LEU A 26 -17.33 -19.29 21.23
CA LEU A 26 -15.88 -19.53 21.12
C LEU A 26 -15.68 -21.02 20.84
N SER A 27 -14.93 -21.34 19.81
CA SER A 27 -14.61 -22.72 19.43
C SER A 27 -13.11 -22.93 19.39
N THR A 28 -12.66 -24.16 19.60
CA THR A 28 -11.28 -24.56 19.35
C THR A 28 -11.01 -24.68 17.84
N ASN A 29 -9.84 -24.23 17.41
CA ASN A 29 -9.35 -24.39 16.04
C ASN A 29 -7.95 -24.99 16.07
N GLY A 30 -7.79 -26.13 15.40
CA GLY A 30 -6.55 -26.89 15.38
C GLY A 30 -6.24 -27.61 16.70
N LEU A 31 -5.23 -28.47 16.64
CA LEU A 31 -4.73 -29.25 17.77
C LEU A 31 -3.22 -29.36 17.63
N THR A 32 -2.48 -29.00 18.67
CA THR A 32 -1.03 -29.19 18.75
C THR A 32 -0.66 -29.88 20.05
N THR A 33 0.25 -30.85 19.99
CA THR A 33 0.75 -31.54 21.17
C THR A 33 1.97 -30.82 21.72
N CYS A 34 1.94 -30.42 22.98
CA CYS A 34 3.07 -29.74 23.63
C CYS A 34 4.09 -30.69 24.27
N MET A 35 3.99 -32.00 23.99
CA MET A 35 4.95 -33.03 24.40
C MET A 35 5.23 -33.98 23.24
N SER A 36 6.49 -34.40 23.10
CA SER A 36 6.96 -35.32 22.06
C SER A 36 6.60 -36.78 22.32
N ASP A 37 6.56 -37.21 23.59
CA ASP A 37 6.24 -38.60 23.99
C ASP A 37 4.99 -38.61 24.89
N SER A 38 3.81 -38.35 24.34
CA SER A 38 2.55 -38.41 25.10
C SER A 38 2.04 -39.84 25.23
N ALA A 39 1.81 -40.32 26.47
CA ALA A 39 1.23 -41.63 26.74
C ALA A 39 -0.24 -41.75 26.29
N ILE A 40 -0.95 -40.62 26.23
CA ILE A 40 -2.28 -40.48 25.65
C ILE A 40 -2.15 -39.57 24.42
N GLN A 41 -2.47 -40.10 23.25
CA GLN A 41 -2.56 -39.32 22.01
C GLN A 41 -4.00 -38.86 21.82
N VAL A 42 -4.19 -37.58 21.51
CA VAL A 42 -5.51 -37.02 21.20
C VAL A 42 -5.55 -36.73 19.72
N ASP A 43 -6.51 -37.33 19.03
CA ASP A 43 -6.68 -37.21 17.58
C ASP A 43 -7.65 -36.07 17.24
N LYS A 44 -8.61 -35.81 18.14
CA LYS A 44 -9.63 -34.78 17.96
C LYS A 44 -9.94 -34.09 19.28
N LEU A 45 -9.92 -32.76 19.26
CA LEU A 45 -10.39 -31.90 20.35
C LEU A 45 -11.25 -30.79 19.76
N SER A 46 -12.56 -30.88 19.94
CA SER A 46 -13.49 -29.83 19.58
C SER A 46 -14.24 -29.39 20.82
N VAL A 47 -14.03 -28.15 21.24
CA VAL A 47 -14.72 -27.52 22.37
C VAL A 47 -15.36 -26.24 21.89
N THR A 48 -16.67 -26.12 22.07
CA THR A 48 -17.45 -24.92 21.74
C THR A 48 -18.15 -24.41 22.98
N TYR A 49 -17.83 -23.18 23.37
CA TYR A 49 -18.50 -22.44 24.42
C TYR A 49 -19.50 -21.45 23.83
N THR A 50 -20.75 -21.47 24.31
CA THR A 50 -21.78 -20.51 23.92
C THR A 50 -22.09 -19.59 25.10
N ARG A 51 -21.85 -18.28 24.93
CA ARG A 51 -22.01 -17.29 26.01
C ARG A 51 -23.45 -17.14 26.47
N SER A 52 -24.42 -17.21 25.54
CA SER A 52 -25.84 -17.01 25.84
C SER A 52 -26.45 -18.12 26.70
N THR A 53 -26.04 -19.38 26.46
CA THR A 53 -26.50 -20.54 27.24
C THR A 53 -25.55 -20.91 28.38
N ARG A 54 -24.30 -20.40 28.35
CA ARG A 54 -23.17 -20.81 29.21
C ARG A 54 -22.81 -22.28 29.06
N GLU A 55 -23.17 -22.90 27.95
CA GLU A 55 -22.89 -24.31 27.70
C GLU A 55 -21.57 -24.48 26.95
N ILE A 56 -20.80 -25.46 27.40
CA ILE A 56 -19.59 -25.99 26.76
C ILE A 56 -19.97 -27.33 26.16
N VAL A 57 -19.93 -27.43 24.84
CA VAL A 57 -20.04 -28.69 24.11
C VAL A 57 -18.62 -29.16 23.82
N PHE A 58 -18.27 -30.38 24.22
CA PHE A 58 -16.97 -30.96 23.94
C PHE A 58 -17.11 -32.29 23.22
N ASP A 59 -16.17 -32.55 22.32
CA ASP A 59 -16.00 -33.77 21.56
C ASP A 59 -14.50 -34.06 21.48
N VAL A 60 -14.08 -35.10 22.19
CA VAL A 60 -12.69 -35.52 22.33
C VAL A 60 -12.56 -36.97 21.90
N SER A 61 -11.57 -37.27 21.06
CA SER A 61 -11.20 -38.64 20.74
C SER A 61 -9.70 -38.81 20.68
N GLY A 62 -9.22 -40.00 20.97
CA GLY A 62 -7.80 -40.30 21.00
C GLY A 62 -7.50 -41.77 21.24
N THR A 63 -6.23 -42.07 21.43
CA THR A 63 -5.73 -43.39 21.77
C THR A 63 -4.92 -43.37 23.06
N ASN A 64 -5.04 -44.43 23.85
CA ASN A 64 -4.36 -44.56 25.13
C ASN A 64 -3.81 -45.99 25.27
N GLY A 65 -2.55 -46.12 25.69
CA GLY A 65 -1.91 -47.43 25.82
C GLY A 65 -2.35 -48.24 27.05
N VAL A 66 -2.74 -47.56 28.14
CA VAL A 66 -3.03 -48.20 29.44
C VAL A 66 -4.24 -47.56 30.09
N GLU A 67 -5.14 -48.37 30.64
CA GLU A 67 -6.30 -47.88 31.39
C GLU A 67 -5.84 -47.20 32.69
N GLN A 68 -6.15 -45.91 32.83
CA GLN A 68 -5.67 -45.11 33.97
C GLN A 68 -6.59 -43.94 34.30
N ASN A 69 -6.57 -43.53 35.57
CA ASN A 69 -7.27 -42.35 36.06
C ASN A 69 -6.41 -41.11 35.85
N VAL A 70 -7.00 -40.07 35.26
CA VAL A 70 -6.31 -38.83 34.92
C VAL A 70 -6.85 -37.65 35.70
N THR A 71 -6.01 -36.67 35.95
CA THR A 71 -6.38 -35.34 36.44
C THR A 71 -6.08 -34.34 35.33
N ALA A 72 -7.01 -33.45 35.02
CA ALA A 72 -6.88 -32.48 33.94
C ALA A 72 -6.59 -31.07 34.49
N ILE A 73 -5.63 -30.36 33.90
CA ILE A 73 -5.39 -28.94 34.11
C ILE A 73 -5.78 -28.20 32.83
N LEU A 74 -6.78 -27.34 32.93
CA LEU A 74 -7.22 -26.47 31.85
C LEU A 74 -6.74 -25.06 32.12
N THR A 75 -5.82 -24.59 31.28
CA THR A 75 -5.29 -23.23 31.32
C THR A 75 -5.74 -22.47 30.06
N ILE A 76 -6.36 -21.32 30.23
CA ILE A 76 -6.80 -20.45 29.14
C ILE A 76 -5.87 -19.23 29.10
N TYR A 77 -5.25 -19.04 27.95
CA TYR A 77 -4.47 -17.87 27.60
C TYR A 77 -5.29 -17.00 26.64
N ALA A 78 -5.26 -15.69 26.86
CA ALA A 78 -5.71 -14.72 25.88
C ALA A 78 -4.68 -13.61 25.79
N TYR A 79 -4.32 -13.23 24.56
CA TYR A 79 -3.33 -12.20 24.27
C TYR A 79 -2.05 -12.41 25.09
N GLY A 80 -1.52 -13.63 25.04
CA GLY A 80 -0.29 -14.05 25.73
C GLY A 80 -0.34 -14.04 27.27
N SER A 81 -1.48 -13.72 27.88
CA SER A 81 -1.65 -13.68 29.33
C SER A 81 -2.51 -14.85 29.79
N GLN A 82 -2.07 -15.54 30.85
CA GLN A 82 -2.88 -16.56 31.50
C GLN A 82 -4.08 -15.89 32.17
N LEU A 83 -5.28 -16.12 31.64
CA LEU A 83 -6.51 -15.60 32.22
C LEU A 83 -7.07 -16.53 33.28
N TYR A 84 -6.95 -17.84 33.06
CA TYR A 84 -7.60 -18.84 33.88
C TYR A 84 -6.77 -20.11 33.93
N SER A 85 -6.77 -20.77 35.09
CA SER A 85 -6.22 -22.12 35.23
C SER A 85 -6.97 -22.86 36.32
N GLU A 86 -7.68 -23.93 35.95
CA GLU A 86 -8.35 -24.81 36.90
C GLU A 86 -7.88 -26.24 36.72
N THR A 87 -7.82 -26.97 37.82
CA THR A 87 -7.53 -28.40 37.85
C THR A 87 -8.82 -29.13 38.20
N PHE A 88 -9.23 -30.06 37.36
CA PHE A 88 -10.43 -30.87 37.58
C PHE A 88 -10.15 -32.35 37.35
N ASP A 89 -10.90 -33.18 38.09
CA ASP A 89 -10.88 -34.63 37.96
C ASP A 89 -12.14 -35.06 37.18
N PRO A 90 -12.02 -35.61 35.96
CA PRO A 90 -13.16 -36.06 35.14
C PRO A 90 -13.91 -37.26 35.77
N CYS A 91 -13.35 -37.90 36.80
CA CYS A 91 -14.01 -38.91 37.61
C CYS A 91 -14.78 -38.35 38.81
N SER A 92 -14.62 -37.05 39.14
CA SER A 92 -15.30 -36.44 40.29
C SER A 92 -16.78 -36.17 40.00
N SER A 93 -17.62 -36.20 41.02
CA SER A 93 -19.07 -35.97 40.90
C SER A 93 -19.45 -34.61 40.29
N LYS A 94 -18.54 -33.61 40.34
CA LYS A 94 -18.74 -32.27 39.79
C LYS A 94 -18.48 -32.19 38.28
N TYR A 95 -17.56 -33.00 37.76
CA TYR A 95 -17.12 -32.96 36.36
C TYR A 95 -17.20 -34.33 35.69
N TYR A 96 -18.12 -35.18 36.16
CA TYR A 96 -18.18 -36.59 35.78
C TYR A 96 -18.44 -36.76 34.28
N VAL A 97 -17.52 -37.43 33.60
CA VAL A 97 -17.67 -37.86 32.20
C VAL A 97 -17.45 -39.37 32.15
N GLU A 98 -18.52 -40.13 31.91
CA GLU A 98 -18.51 -41.60 31.93
C GLU A 98 -17.45 -42.19 31.00
N GLN A 99 -17.26 -41.59 29.82
CA GLN A 99 -16.31 -42.05 28.81
C GLN A 99 -14.84 -41.72 29.11
N LEU A 100 -14.56 -40.93 30.16
CA LEU A 100 -13.20 -40.54 30.58
C LEU A 100 -12.84 -41.08 31.97
N CYS A 101 -13.70 -41.90 32.59
CA CYS A 101 -13.49 -42.40 33.95
C CYS A 101 -13.71 -43.92 34.09
N PRO A 102 -12.64 -44.75 34.08
CA PRO A 102 -11.27 -44.41 33.71
C PRO A 102 -11.12 -44.21 32.20
N VAL A 103 -10.02 -43.60 31.76
CA VAL A 103 -9.71 -43.52 30.33
C VAL A 103 -9.36 -44.93 29.85
N ALA A 104 -10.19 -45.50 28.98
CA ALA A 104 -10.02 -46.87 28.49
C ALA A 104 -8.68 -47.05 27.74
N ALA A 105 -8.14 -48.28 27.76
CA ALA A 105 -7.04 -48.67 26.89
C ALA A 105 -7.55 -48.89 25.45
N GLY A 106 -6.78 -48.48 24.46
CA GLY A 106 -7.18 -48.44 23.04
C GLY A 106 -7.71 -47.08 22.63
N SER A 107 -8.61 -47.05 21.63
CA SER A 107 -9.26 -45.81 21.17
C SER A 107 -10.40 -45.42 22.10
N PHE A 108 -10.44 -44.15 22.52
CA PHE A 108 -11.53 -43.59 23.31
C PHE A 108 -12.18 -42.40 22.58
N SER A 109 -13.46 -42.18 22.85
CA SER A 109 -14.23 -41.03 22.37
C SER A 109 -15.20 -40.59 23.46
N ALA A 110 -15.17 -39.30 23.79
CA ALA A 110 -16.00 -38.68 24.80
C ALA A 110 -16.68 -37.44 24.22
N THR A 111 -18.00 -37.43 24.26
CA THR A 111 -18.82 -36.29 23.83
C THR A 111 -19.76 -35.91 24.96
N GLY A 112 -19.88 -34.62 25.25
CA GLY A 112 -20.76 -34.17 26.31
C GLY A 112 -21.00 -32.66 26.29
N THR A 113 -21.91 -32.24 27.15
CA THR A 113 -22.26 -30.83 27.35
C THR A 113 -22.18 -30.51 28.83
N GLN A 114 -21.47 -29.44 29.19
CA GLN A 114 -21.34 -28.96 30.56
C GLN A 114 -21.73 -27.49 30.65
N THR A 115 -22.43 -27.12 31.71
CA THR A 115 -22.78 -25.72 31.96
C THR A 115 -21.71 -25.05 32.80
N LEU A 116 -21.20 -23.91 32.33
CA LEU A 116 -20.17 -23.17 33.04
C LEU A 116 -20.81 -22.28 34.12
N PRO A 117 -20.35 -22.37 35.39
CA PRO A 117 -20.83 -21.52 36.47
C PRO A 117 -20.71 -20.02 36.16
N GLU A 118 -21.65 -19.22 36.65
CA GLU A 118 -21.72 -17.77 36.39
C GLU A 118 -20.50 -17.00 36.90
N SER A 119 -19.89 -17.49 37.98
CA SER A 119 -18.65 -16.95 38.52
C SER A 119 -17.49 -17.01 37.53
N ILE A 120 -17.46 -18.01 36.65
CA ILE A 120 -16.39 -18.18 35.65
C ILE A 120 -16.78 -17.49 34.33
N ALA A 121 -18.05 -17.62 33.93
CA ALA A 121 -18.55 -16.99 32.70
C ALA A 121 -18.43 -15.45 32.70
N SER A 122 -18.45 -14.82 33.88
CA SER A 122 -18.33 -13.37 34.04
C SER A 122 -16.88 -12.85 33.94
N GLU A 123 -15.88 -13.72 34.12
CA GLU A 123 -14.46 -13.36 33.95
C GLU A 123 -14.04 -13.31 32.48
N ILE A 124 -14.76 -13.99 31.59
CA ILE A 124 -14.49 -13.96 30.15
C ILE A 124 -14.93 -12.60 29.60
N PRO A 125 -14.00 -11.74 29.14
CA PRO A 125 -14.34 -10.41 28.69
C PRO A 125 -15.20 -10.49 27.43
N SER A 126 -16.23 -9.65 27.35
CA SER A 126 -17.12 -9.56 26.18
C SER A 126 -16.38 -9.27 24.86
N ILE A 127 -15.19 -8.65 24.98
CA ILE A 127 -14.30 -8.34 23.87
C ILE A 127 -13.83 -9.60 23.11
N ALA A 128 -13.72 -10.75 23.78
CA ALA A 128 -13.27 -12.01 23.18
C ALA A 128 -14.23 -12.53 22.09
N PHE A 129 -15.52 -12.19 22.21
CA PHE A 129 -16.54 -12.56 21.22
C PHE A 129 -16.62 -11.56 20.07
N ALA A 130 -16.25 -10.30 20.31
CA ALA A 130 -16.38 -9.21 19.34
C ALA A 130 -15.11 -8.99 18.50
N ILE A 131 -13.91 -9.23 19.04
CA ILE A 131 -12.66 -9.03 18.29
C ILE A 131 -12.46 -10.17 17.28
N PRO A 132 -12.36 -9.87 15.98
CA PRO A 132 -12.03 -10.85 14.94
C PRO A 132 -10.59 -11.33 15.05
N ASP A 133 -10.32 -12.56 14.63
CA ASP A 133 -9.02 -13.24 14.77
C ASP A 133 -8.48 -13.17 16.21
N LEU A 134 -9.31 -13.57 17.18
CA LEU A 134 -8.94 -13.61 18.59
C LEU A 134 -7.62 -14.36 18.80
N ASP A 135 -6.67 -13.71 19.47
CA ASP A 135 -5.44 -14.37 19.93
C ASP A 135 -5.71 -15.03 21.28
N GLY A 136 -6.31 -16.22 21.24
CA GLY A 136 -6.63 -17.03 22.42
C GLY A 136 -6.09 -18.44 22.25
N GLN A 137 -5.56 -19.03 23.32
CA GLN A 137 -5.08 -20.40 23.33
C GLN A 137 -5.60 -21.11 24.58
N VAL A 138 -6.04 -22.34 24.43
CA VAL A 138 -6.37 -23.25 25.53
C VAL A 138 -5.29 -24.31 25.60
N LYS A 139 -4.74 -24.53 26.79
CA LYS A 139 -3.81 -25.59 27.11
C LYS A 139 -4.48 -26.58 28.06
N LEU A 140 -4.55 -27.84 27.65
CA LEU A 140 -5.03 -28.95 28.46
C LEU A 140 -3.87 -29.88 28.79
N GLN A 141 -3.58 -30.07 30.08
CA GLN A 141 -2.57 -31.02 30.55
C GLN A 141 -3.27 -32.17 31.27
N LEU A 142 -2.93 -33.40 30.93
CA LEU A 142 -3.42 -34.60 31.62
C LEU A 142 -2.29 -35.15 32.48
N LEU A 143 -2.56 -35.33 33.77
CA LEU A 143 -1.65 -35.88 34.75
C LEU A 143 -2.17 -37.23 35.24
N SER A 144 -1.29 -38.18 35.50
CA SER A 144 -1.66 -39.44 36.15
C SER A 144 -2.07 -39.18 37.59
N LYS A 145 -3.18 -39.77 38.04
CA LYS A 145 -3.63 -39.64 39.44
C LYS A 145 -2.73 -40.40 40.43
N THR A 146 -2.00 -41.42 39.98
CA THR A 146 -1.13 -42.24 40.85
C THR A 146 0.25 -41.60 41.04
N ASP A 147 0.88 -41.20 39.95
CA ASP A 147 2.30 -40.80 39.93
C ASP A 147 2.50 -39.29 39.69
N ASN A 148 1.41 -38.56 39.41
CA ASN A 148 1.41 -37.14 39.04
C ASN A 148 2.29 -36.82 37.82
N ASP A 149 2.56 -37.84 36.99
CA ASP A 149 3.33 -37.73 35.77
C ASP A 149 2.48 -37.15 34.63
N GLN A 150 3.09 -36.39 33.73
CA GLN A 150 2.39 -35.72 32.63
C GLN A 150 2.15 -36.68 31.47
N LEU A 151 0.92 -37.14 31.32
CA LEU A 151 0.52 -38.15 30.33
C LEU A 151 0.23 -37.53 28.95
N ALA A 152 -0.35 -36.33 28.93
CA ALA A 152 -0.59 -35.59 27.70
C ALA A 152 -0.53 -34.08 27.91
N CYS A 153 -0.21 -33.37 26.84
CA CYS A 153 -0.15 -31.92 26.79
C CYS A 153 -0.71 -31.50 25.44
N ILE A 154 -1.83 -30.79 25.45
CA ILE A 154 -2.53 -30.39 24.24
C ILE A 154 -2.73 -28.89 24.30
N GLN A 155 -2.51 -28.24 23.17
CA GLN A 155 -2.81 -26.84 22.95
C GLN A 155 -3.76 -26.73 21.76
N SER A 156 -4.67 -25.76 21.85
CA SER A 156 -5.58 -25.42 20.78
C SER A 156 -5.77 -23.92 20.76
N GLU A 157 -5.83 -23.33 19.57
CA GLU A 157 -6.22 -21.92 19.44
C GLU A 157 -7.73 -21.77 19.61
N LEU A 158 -8.16 -20.61 20.08
CA LEU A 158 -9.57 -20.23 20.21
C LEU A 158 -9.96 -19.31 19.06
N THR A 159 -11.12 -19.58 18.47
CA THR A 159 -11.72 -18.74 17.45
C THR A 159 -13.16 -18.39 17.80
N ASN A 160 -13.56 -17.17 17.51
CA ASN A 160 -14.97 -16.74 17.53
C ASN A 160 -15.64 -16.84 16.14
N GLY A 161 -14.95 -17.44 15.16
CA GLY A 161 -15.43 -17.54 13.77
C GLY A 161 -15.37 -16.24 12.97
N ASN A 162 -14.96 -15.12 13.57
CA ASN A 162 -14.80 -13.83 12.89
C ASN A 162 -13.34 -13.63 12.47
N SER A 163 -13.13 -13.09 11.26
CA SER A 163 -11.79 -12.76 10.75
C SER A 163 -11.74 -11.37 10.10
N MET A 164 -10.58 -10.72 10.20
CA MET A 164 -10.23 -9.49 9.49
C MET A 164 -9.78 -9.71 8.06
N GLN A 165 -9.53 -10.96 7.66
CA GLN A 165 -9.37 -11.30 6.26
C GLN A 165 -10.76 -11.45 5.63
N ILE A 166 -11.18 -10.45 4.86
CA ILE A 166 -12.50 -10.43 4.21
C ILE A 166 -12.30 -10.19 2.72
N ALA A 167 -12.71 -11.14 1.89
CA ALA A 167 -12.59 -11.03 0.43
C ALA A 167 -13.24 -9.75 -0.12
N GLY A 168 -14.37 -9.33 0.47
CA GLY A 168 -15.03 -8.06 0.13
C GLY A 168 -14.16 -6.81 0.29
N VAL A 169 -13.28 -6.77 1.29
CA VAL A 169 -12.34 -5.64 1.48
C VAL A 169 -11.29 -5.62 0.37
N SER A 170 -10.77 -6.79 -0.01
CA SER A 170 -9.82 -6.93 -1.12
C SER A 170 -10.44 -6.49 -2.45
N TYR A 171 -11.68 -6.91 -2.75
CA TYR A 171 -12.40 -6.49 -3.94
C TYR A 171 -12.75 -5.00 -3.94
N ALA A 172 -13.15 -4.45 -2.79
CA ALA A 172 -13.42 -3.03 -2.66
C ALA A 172 -12.14 -2.20 -2.88
N ALA A 173 -11.01 -2.60 -2.29
CA ALA A 173 -9.72 -1.97 -2.49
C ALA A 173 -9.27 -2.03 -3.96
N ALA A 174 -9.38 -3.19 -4.60
CA ALA A 174 -9.10 -3.35 -6.03
C ALA A 174 -10.03 -2.48 -6.90
N GLY A 175 -11.32 -2.39 -6.55
CA GLY A 175 -12.30 -1.52 -7.19
C GLY A 175 -11.97 -0.03 -7.07
N VAL A 176 -11.53 0.42 -5.90
CA VAL A 176 -11.05 1.80 -5.67
C VAL A 176 -9.81 2.09 -6.49
N ALA A 177 -8.84 1.16 -6.57
CA ALA A 177 -7.68 1.30 -7.43
C ALA A 177 -8.09 1.37 -8.92
N GLY A 178 -9.02 0.53 -9.37
CA GLY A 178 -9.55 0.55 -10.74
C GLY A 178 -10.28 1.87 -11.06
N ALA A 179 -11.08 2.38 -10.12
CA ALA A 179 -11.74 3.68 -10.26
C ALA A 179 -10.72 4.83 -10.34
N ALA A 180 -9.66 4.79 -9.52
CA ALA A 180 -8.58 5.77 -9.56
C ALA A 180 -7.82 5.74 -10.89
N LEU A 181 -7.60 4.55 -11.47
CA LEU A 181 -7.03 4.38 -12.80
C LEU A 181 -7.92 5.01 -13.87
N ALA A 182 -9.23 4.72 -13.85
CA ALA A 182 -10.19 5.29 -14.79
C ALA A 182 -10.24 6.82 -14.71
N VAL A 183 -10.31 7.38 -13.49
CA VAL A 183 -10.32 8.82 -13.24
C VAL A 183 -9.01 9.48 -13.72
N SER A 184 -7.87 8.85 -13.44
CA SER A 184 -6.55 9.34 -13.89
C SER A 184 -6.44 9.30 -15.42
N GLY A 185 -6.91 8.23 -16.06
CA GLY A 185 -6.92 8.06 -17.52
C GLY A 185 -7.84 9.05 -18.24
N LEU A 186 -9.07 9.24 -17.75
CA LEU A 186 -10.01 10.20 -18.31
C LEU A 186 -9.50 11.65 -18.20
N SER A 187 -8.83 11.96 -17.09
CA SER A 187 -8.20 13.28 -16.88
C SER A 187 -7.07 13.52 -17.87
N ALA A 188 -6.24 12.50 -18.13
CA ALA A 188 -5.18 12.58 -19.12
C ALA A 188 -5.71 12.76 -20.56
N LEU A 189 -6.83 12.13 -20.91
CA LEU A 189 -7.49 12.29 -22.22
C LEU A 189 -8.14 13.67 -22.40
N GLY A 190 -8.68 14.26 -21.33
CA GLY A 190 -9.23 15.62 -21.32
C GLY A 190 -8.15 16.72 -21.40
N ALA A 191 -6.94 16.42 -20.94
CA ALA A 191 -5.76 17.28 -20.97
C ALA A 191 -5.00 17.27 -22.30
N VAL A 192 -5.39 16.43 -23.28
CA VAL A 192 -4.73 16.33 -24.59
C VAL A 192 -4.85 17.65 -25.35
N GLY A 193 -3.80 18.47 -25.25
CA GLY A 193 -3.65 19.71 -26.02
C GLY A 193 -2.97 20.86 -25.26
N HIS A 194 -2.78 20.77 -23.94
CA HIS A 194 -2.17 21.86 -23.15
C HIS A 194 -1.05 21.35 -22.23
N PRO A 195 0.23 21.67 -22.49
CA PRO A 195 1.31 21.40 -21.55
C PRO A 195 1.01 22.06 -20.19
N GLY A 196 1.17 21.31 -19.09
CA GLY A 196 0.89 21.76 -17.73
C GLY A 196 -0.54 21.51 -17.20
N ALA A 197 -1.35 20.70 -17.87
CA ALA A 197 -2.65 20.29 -17.37
C ALA A 197 -2.54 19.35 -16.15
N VAL A 198 -3.10 19.77 -15.01
CA VAL A 198 -3.04 19.02 -13.75
C VAL A 198 -3.80 17.70 -13.80
N SER A 199 -3.12 16.63 -13.37
CA SER A 199 -3.70 15.32 -13.10
C SER A 199 -4.70 15.38 -11.95
N SER A 200 -5.72 14.51 -11.96
CA SER A 200 -6.66 14.38 -10.85
C SER A 200 -5.96 13.81 -9.61
N SER A 201 -6.28 14.36 -8.44
CA SER A 201 -5.70 14.00 -7.16
C SER A 201 -6.81 13.61 -6.19
N PRO A 202 -6.80 12.42 -5.55
CA PRO A 202 -5.75 11.39 -5.58
C PRO A 202 -5.57 10.73 -6.95
N SER A 203 -4.31 10.43 -7.29
CA SER A 203 -3.96 9.69 -8.50
C SER A 203 -4.00 8.17 -8.26
N PHE A 204 -4.03 7.39 -9.33
CA PHE A 204 -3.88 5.93 -9.24
C PHE A 204 -2.62 5.50 -8.48
N GLY A 205 -1.49 6.17 -8.72
CA GLY A 205 -0.23 5.89 -8.04
C GLY A 205 -0.30 6.14 -6.54
N ASP A 206 -1.00 7.19 -6.10
CA ASP A 206 -1.15 7.50 -4.67
C ASP A 206 -1.91 6.37 -3.95
N VAL A 207 -2.99 5.87 -4.56
CA VAL A 207 -3.84 4.80 -4.01
C VAL A 207 -3.09 3.47 -3.95
N VAL A 208 -2.46 3.07 -5.06
CA VAL A 208 -1.74 1.79 -5.10
C VAL A 208 -0.53 1.82 -4.18
N SER A 209 0.22 2.93 -4.12
CA SER A 209 1.33 3.07 -3.17
C SER A 209 0.88 3.06 -1.71
N TRP A 210 -0.34 3.52 -1.43
CA TRP A 210 -0.95 3.43 -0.10
C TRP A 210 -1.26 1.97 0.26
N PHE A 211 -1.89 1.21 -0.64
CA PHE A 211 -2.13 -0.23 -0.44
C PHE A 211 -0.82 -1.04 -0.33
N HIS A 212 0.20 -0.71 -1.13
CA HIS A 212 1.54 -1.30 -0.96
C HIS A 212 2.07 -1.08 0.45
N THR A 213 1.80 0.09 1.04
CA THR A 213 2.28 0.38 2.40
C THR A 213 1.59 -0.49 3.43
N MET A 214 0.28 -0.77 3.29
CA MET A 214 -0.42 -1.69 4.18
C MET A 214 0.13 -3.12 4.10
N ALA A 215 0.36 -3.61 2.88
CA ALA A 215 0.93 -4.93 2.67
C ALA A 215 2.36 -5.01 3.22
N THR A 216 3.23 -4.05 2.86
CA THR A 216 4.63 -4.02 3.32
C THR A 216 4.78 -3.79 4.82
N ASN A 217 3.83 -3.11 5.46
CA ASN A 217 3.80 -2.97 6.92
C ASN A 217 3.44 -4.29 7.63
N GLY A 218 2.82 -5.27 6.95
CA GLY A 218 2.58 -6.62 7.46
C GLY A 218 3.70 -7.62 7.14
N MET A 219 4.71 -7.20 6.37
CA MET A 219 5.84 -8.03 5.90
C MET A 219 7.10 -7.90 6.78
N LEU A 220 7.09 -7.06 7.82
CA LEU A 220 8.27 -6.87 8.68
C LEU A 220 8.43 -8.07 9.63
N SER A 221 9.65 -8.35 10.03
CA SER A 221 10.07 -9.40 10.96
C SER A 221 9.77 -9.03 12.41
N VAL A 222 8.51 -8.76 12.71
CA VAL A 222 8.02 -8.47 14.07
C VAL A 222 6.86 -9.39 14.42
N SER A 223 6.64 -9.61 15.72
CA SER A 223 5.51 -10.42 16.20
C SER A 223 4.22 -9.60 16.19
N TYR A 224 3.58 -9.57 15.03
CA TYR A 224 2.27 -8.94 14.85
C TYR A 224 1.19 -9.66 15.67
N PRO A 225 0.23 -8.91 16.23
CA PRO A 225 -1.01 -9.52 16.69
C PRO A 225 -1.76 -10.14 15.50
N THR A 226 -2.44 -11.27 15.75
CA THR A 226 -3.23 -12.04 14.78
C THR A 226 -4.19 -11.16 13.97
N VAL A 227 -4.87 -10.24 14.64
CA VAL A 227 -5.83 -9.29 14.05
C VAL A 227 -5.19 -8.43 12.94
N TYR A 228 -3.98 -7.88 13.19
CA TYR A 228 -3.28 -7.05 12.20
C TYR A 228 -2.76 -7.90 11.04
N ARG A 229 -2.26 -9.10 11.36
CA ARG A 229 -1.77 -10.05 10.38
C ARG A 229 -2.86 -10.39 9.36
N SER A 230 -4.04 -10.80 9.82
CA SER A 230 -5.21 -11.07 8.95
C SER A 230 -5.70 -9.84 8.19
N PHE A 231 -5.70 -8.65 8.80
CA PHE A 231 -6.06 -7.41 8.11
C PHE A 231 -5.14 -7.08 6.93
N SER A 232 -3.82 -7.18 7.13
CA SER A 232 -2.82 -6.80 6.12
C SER A 232 -2.87 -7.66 4.85
N LYS A 233 -3.38 -8.89 4.93
CA LYS A 233 -3.59 -9.77 3.76
C LYS A 233 -4.55 -9.22 2.73
N ASN A 234 -5.53 -8.41 3.13
CA ASN A 234 -6.52 -7.86 2.19
C ASN A 234 -5.88 -6.98 1.10
N PHE A 235 -4.65 -6.52 1.34
CA PHE A 235 -3.91 -5.66 0.43
C PHE A 235 -2.76 -6.39 -0.29
N ALA A 236 -2.63 -7.71 -0.13
CA ALA A 236 -1.57 -8.51 -0.75
C ALA A 236 -1.55 -8.43 -2.28
N PHE A 237 -2.73 -8.27 -2.91
CA PHE A 237 -2.84 -8.08 -4.37
C PHE A 237 -2.02 -6.88 -4.86
N SER A 238 -1.86 -5.86 -4.01
CA SER A 238 -1.13 -4.65 -4.37
C SER A 238 0.36 -4.94 -4.55
N THR A 239 0.95 -5.85 -3.75
CA THR A 239 2.37 -6.24 -3.89
C THR A 239 2.60 -7.32 -4.95
N GLY A 240 1.56 -7.72 -5.69
CA GLY A 240 1.62 -8.76 -6.71
C GLY A 240 1.49 -10.19 -6.16
N LEU A 241 1.22 -10.35 -4.85
CA LEU A 241 0.95 -11.65 -4.25
C LEU A 241 -0.52 -12.01 -4.44
N ILE A 242 -0.78 -12.93 -5.37
CA ILE A 242 -2.12 -13.46 -5.65
C ILE A 242 -2.07 -14.99 -5.43
N PRO A 243 -2.87 -15.54 -4.51
CA PRO A 243 -2.90 -16.97 -4.25
C PRO A 243 -3.55 -17.70 -5.42
N TRP A 244 -2.72 -18.28 -6.29
CA TRP A 244 -3.20 -19.05 -7.44
C TRP A 244 -2.46 -20.39 -7.52
N GLY A 245 -3.12 -21.46 -7.07
CA GLY A 245 -2.49 -22.78 -6.89
C GLY A 245 -1.84 -23.34 -8.15
N GLN A 246 -2.50 -23.29 -9.30
CA GLN A 246 -1.94 -23.77 -10.56
C GLN A 246 -0.66 -23.01 -10.97
N MET A 247 -0.61 -21.71 -10.69
CA MET A 247 0.61 -20.93 -10.88
C MET A 247 1.70 -21.39 -9.90
N GLN A 248 1.38 -21.63 -8.63
CA GLN A 248 2.34 -22.11 -7.63
C GLN A 248 2.91 -23.49 -7.99
N GLU A 249 2.08 -24.43 -8.42
CA GLU A 249 2.54 -25.75 -8.89
C GLU A 249 3.46 -25.66 -10.11
N SER A 250 3.17 -24.73 -11.04
CA SER A 250 4.05 -24.50 -12.20
C SER A 250 5.41 -23.93 -11.79
N ILE A 251 5.44 -23.06 -10.77
CA ILE A 251 6.68 -22.49 -10.21
C ILE A 251 7.46 -23.58 -9.48
N ASP A 252 6.80 -24.44 -8.70
CA ASP A 252 7.44 -25.57 -8.03
C ASP A 252 8.09 -26.53 -9.03
N ASN A 253 7.42 -26.83 -10.14
CA ASN A 253 7.99 -27.64 -11.22
C ASN A 253 9.23 -26.96 -11.86
N PHE A 254 9.19 -25.65 -12.07
CA PHE A 254 10.33 -24.88 -12.54
C PHE A 254 11.49 -24.92 -11.53
N ARG A 255 11.22 -24.71 -10.24
CA ARG A 255 12.23 -24.81 -9.17
C ARG A 255 12.83 -26.20 -9.10
N LYS A 256 12.03 -27.26 -9.17
CA LYS A 256 12.50 -28.66 -9.23
C LYS A 256 13.50 -28.87 -10.37
N SER A 257 13.20 -28.33 -11.55
CA SER A 257 14.08 -28.45 -12.73
C SER A 257 15.37 -27.63 -12.64
N THR A 258 15.40 -26.63 -11.75
CA THR A 258 16.50 -25.68 -11.58
C THR A 258 17.23 -25.84 -10.25
N GLY A 259 17.07 -26.99 -9.59
CA GLY A 259 17.80 -27.35 -8.36
C GLY A 259 17.25 -26.74 -7.08
N GLY A 260 16.00 -26.24 -7.07
CA GLY A 260 15.32 -25.81 -5.85
C GLY A 260 14.95 -26.97 -4.93
N ASN A 261 14.84 -26.69 -3.63
CA ASN A 261 14.43 -27.68 -2.62
C ASN A 261 12.92 -27.59 -2.37
N LEU A 262 12.22 -28.70 -2.53
CA LEU A 262 10.76 -28.82 -2.38
C LEU A 262 10.32 -29.61 -1.15
N THR A 263 11.24 -30.10 -0.31
CA THR A 263 10.91 -30.91 0.88
C THR A 263 9.98 -30.15 1.81
N ASP A 264 10.38 -28.92 2.17
CA ASP A 264 9.69 -28.10 3.18
C ASP A 264 9.27 -26.73 2.61
N ASN A 265 9.40 -26.52 1.30
CA ASN A 265 9.14 -25.23 0.63
C ASN A 265 8.46 -25.44 -0.73
N SER A 266 7.32 -26.14 -0.70
CA SER A 266 6.46 -26.40 -1.85
C SER A 266 5.01 -26.05 -1.54
N TYR A 267 4.22 -25.79 -2.57
CA TYR A 267 2.80 -25.48 -2.44
C TYR A 267 2.02 -26.62 -1.79
N GLN A 268 2.35 -27.86 -2.16
CA GLN A 268 1.74 -29.07 -1.61
C GLN A 268 2.08 -29.26 -0.12
N TYR A 269 3.32 -28.97 0.27
CA TYR A 269 3.72 -28.97 1.68
C TYR A 269 2.93 -27.94 2.50
N LEU A 270 2.84 -26.70 2.01
CA LEU A 270 2.12 -25.63 2.71
C LEU A 270 0.61 -25.85 2.86
N MET A 271 -0.01 -26.62 1.97
CA MET A 271 -1.43 -26.97 2.10
C MET A 271 -1.69 -27.93 3.27
N ASN A 272 -0.68 -28.71 3.67
CA ASN A 272 -0.78 -29.68 4.75
C ASN A 272 -0.11 -29.22 6.05
N ALA A 273 0.71 -28.17 6.00
CA ALA A 273 1.44 -27.64 7.13
C ALA A 273 0.61 -26.65 7.96
N THR A 274 0.75 -26.70 9.28
CA THR A 274 0.20 -25.68 10.19
C THR A 274 1.26 -24.62 10.45
N LEU A 275 0.94 -23.36 10.14
CA LEU A 275 1.88 -22.25 10.29
C LEU A 275 1.95 -21.82 11.76
N VAL A 276 3.09 -22.03 12.39
CA VAL A 276 3.38 -21.55 13.74
C VAL A 276 4.26 -20.32 13.64
N TYR A 277 3.84 -19.22 14.27
CA TYR A 277 4.57 -17.96 14.18
C TYR A 277 5.53 -17.86 15.35
N SER A 278 6.80 -17.56 15.05
CA SER A 278 7.80 -17.41 16.11
C SER A 278 7.55 -16.13 16.90
N ASP A 279 6.94 -16.24 18.08
CA ASP A 279 7.06 -15.21 19.10
C ASP A 279 8.49 -15.24 19.64
N GLY A 280 9.20 -14.11 19.64
CA GLY A 280 10.64 -14.01 19.92
C GLY A 280 11.15 -14.62 21.24
N THR A 281 10.29 -15.21 22.07
CA THR A 281 10.65 -16.08 23.21
C THR A 281 11.46 -17.31 22.79
N ASN A 282 11.37 -17.79 21.55
CA ASN A 282 12.14 -18.95 21.05
C ASN A 282 13.36 -18.59 20.17
N SER A 283 13.69 -17.31 20.03
CA SER A 283 14.78 -16.82 19.17
C SER A 283 16.20 -17.23 19.62
N SER A 284 16.35 -17.80 20.83
CA SER A 284 17.61 -18.41 21.27
C SER A 284 17.92 -19.77 20.61
N SER A 285 17.00 -20.31 19.81
CA SER A 285 17.11 -21.65 19.21
C SER A 285 17.93 -21.71 17.92
N LYS A 286 18.12 -20.61 17.15
CA LYS A 286 18.93 -20.69 15.91
C LYS A 286 20.45 -20.83 16.18
N SER A 287 20.93 -20.35 17.33
CA SER A 287 22.33 -20.59 17.77
C SER A 287 22.46 -21.91 18.55
N LYS A 288 21.43 -22.29 19.31
CA LYS A 288 21.44 -23.54 20.09
C LYS A 288 21.18 -24.79 19.27
N ARG A 289 20.41 -24.76 18.17
CA ARG A 289 20.21 -25.94 17.29
C ARG A 289 21.50 -26.38 16.60
N GLY A 290 22.40 -25.46 16.26
CA GLY A 290 23.72 -25.81 15.71
C GLY A 290 24.62 -26.50 16.74
N LEU A 291 24.51 -26.11 18.02
CA LEU A 291 25.25 -26.75 19.10
C LEU A 291 24.59 -28.06 19.54
N ASP A 292 23.26 -28.15 19.57
CA ASP A 292 22.51 -29.39 19.87
C ASP A 292 22.63 -30.44 18.77
N LEU A 293 22.84 -30.03 17.52
CA LEU A 293 23.20 -30.98 16.46
C LEU A 293 24.61 -31.53 16.66
N VAL A 294 25.54 -30.74 17.21
CA VAL A 294 26.93 -31.15 17.48
C VAL A 294 27.05 -31.94 18.80
N THR A 295 26.33 -31.57 19.86
CA THR A 295 26.27 -32.33 21.12
C THR A 295 25.39 -33.57 20.97
N GLY A 296 24.35 -33.52 20.14
CA GLY A 296 23.56 -34.66 19.68
C GLY A 296 24.40 -35.62 18.85
N LEU A 297 25.21 -35.14 17.89
CA LEU A 297 26.18 -35.99 17.16
C LEU A 297 27.27 -36.56 18.08
N ALA A 298 27.71 -35.84 19.10
CA ALA A 298 28.69 -36.36 20.07
C ALA A 298 28.10 -37.49 20.94
N ASN A 299 26.81 -37.38 21.32
CA ASN A 299 26.10 -38.41 22.08
C ASN A 299 25.61 -39.59 21.21
N LEU A 300 25.39 -39.37 19.91
CA LEU A 300 25.11 -40.43 18.92
C LEU A 300 26.40 -41.15 18.47
N ALA A 301 27.54 -40.45 18.36
CA ALA A 301 28.84 -41.07 18.10
C ALA A 301 29.38 -41.85 19.31
N ALA A 302 28.98 -41.49 20.53
CA ALA A 302 29.29 -42.26 21.74
C ALA A 302 28.47 -43.55 21.87
N ARG A 303 27.49 -43.80 20.99
CA ARG A 303 26.62 -44.99 21.01
C ARG A 303 26.75 -45.88 19.77
N GLU A 304 27.77 -45.67 18.94
CA GLU A 304 28.06 -46.51 17.76
C GLU A 304 29.35 -47.33 17.96
N VAL A 305 29.33 -48.21 18.96
CA VAL A 305 30.15 -49.43 18.95
C VAL A 305 29.21 -50.58 19.27
N SER A 306 28.44 -51.02 18.26
CA SER A 306 27.84 -52.35 18.12
C SER A 306 27.04 -52.43 16.81
N THR A 307 27.45 -53.34 15.92
CA THR A 307 26.65 -54.03 14.86
C THR A 307 26.10 -53.17 13.70
N SER A 308 26.73 -53.06 12.52
CA SER A 308 26.92 -54.04 11.41
C SER A 308 25.74 -54.20 10.44
N TYR A 309 26.05 -54.09 9.13
CA TYR A 309 25.24 -54.42 7.92
C TYR A 309 24.09 -53.45 7.54
N SER A 310 23.71 -53.21 6.29
CA SER A 310 24.25 -53.42 4.92
C SER A 310 23.28 -52.70 3.97
N SER A 311 23.82 -52.19 2.87
CA SER A 311 23.08 -51.74 1.69
C SER A 311 22.14 -52.81 1.11
N ASN A 312 21.11 -52.31 0.41
CA ASN A 312 20.20 -52.95 -0.56
C ASN A 312 18.88 -53.55 -0.05
N THR A 313 17.75 -52.88 -0.35
CA THR A 313 16.51 -53.53 -0.81
C THR A 313 15.58 -52.52 -1.50
N THR A 314 15.38 -52.71 -2.80
CA THR A 314 14.14 -52.39 -3.51
C THR A 314 12.98 -53.19 -2.91
N SER A 315 11.96 -52.51 -2.39
CA SER A 315 10.65 -53.10 -2.14
C SER A 315 9.58 -52.03 -2.25
N SER A 316 8.73 -52.19 -3.27
CA SER A 316 7.40 -51.63 -3.35
C SER A 316 6.63 -51.94 -2.07
N SER A 317 6.13 -50.91 -1.39
CA SER A 317 5.04 -51.03 -0.45
C SER A 317 4.10 -49.86 -0.66
N ASN A 318 2.97 -50.16 -1.30
CA ASN A 318 1.74 -49.42 -1.11
C ASN A 318 1.45 -49.40 0.40
N SER A 319 1.74 -48.28 1.05
CA SER A 319 1.18 -47.91 2.32
C SER A 319 0.50 -46.57 2.13
N THR A 320 -0.78 -46.64 1.76
CA THR A 320 -1.76 -45.62 2.10
C THR A 320 -1.85 -45.57 3.61
N SER A 321 -1.02 -44.74 4.22
CA SER A 321 -1.17 -44.28 5.60
C SER A 321 -1.25 -42.76 5.52
N ASP A 322 -2.48 -42.28 5.40
CA ASP A 322 -2.89 -40.93 5.79
C ASP A 322 -2.60 -40.79 7.29
N ASP A 323 -1.35 -40.45 7.64
CA ASP A 323 -1.04 -39.91 8.96
C ASP A 323 -1.14 -38.39 8.85
N SER A 324 -2.36 -37.89 9.09
CA SER A 324 -2.68 -36.47 9.19
C SER A 324 -2.21 -35.87 10.52
N SER A 325 -0.95 -36.12 10.91
CA SER A 325 -0.28 -35.30 11.92
C SER A 325 0.27 -34.07 11.20
N GLY A 326 -0.46 -32.96 11.26
CA GLY A 326 -0.04 -31.70 10.64
C GLY A 326 1.33 -31.31 11.16
N PHE A 327 2.34 -31.30 10.29
CA PHE A 327 3.68 -30.87 10.65
C PHE A 327 3.68 -29.36 10.91
N GLU A 328 4.19 -28.95 12.06
CA GLU A 328 4.31 -27.54 12.44
C GLU A 328 5.44 -26.86 11.65
N HIS A 329 5.10 -25.85 10.85
CA HIS A 329 6.06 -25.04 10.10
C HIS A 329 6.27 -23.67 10.77
N PHE A 330 7.48 -23.43 11.27
CA PHE A 330 7.80 -22.19 12.00
C PHE A 330 8.19 -21.07 11.04
N VAL A 331 7.40 -20.01 10.98
CA VAL A 331 7.57 -18.89 10.05
C VAL A 331 7.85 -17.56 10.75
N SER A 332 8.60 -16.68 10.08
CA SER A 332 8.87 -15.32 10.56
C SER A 332 9.00 -14.31 9.41
N GLY A 333 8.75 -13.03 9.68
CA GLY A 333 9.00 -11.95 8.73
C GLY A 333 8.28 -12.05 7.39
N ILE A 334 9.01 -11.82 6.30
CA ILE A 334 8.44 -11.82 4.95
C ILE A 334 7.90 -13.21 4.57
N GLU A 335 8.56 -14.28 5.02
CA GLU A 335 8.15 -15.68 4.81
C GLU A 335 6.77 -15.89 5.44
N ALA A 336 6.60 -15.48 6.69
CA ALA A 336 5.31 -15.58 7.37
C ALA A 336 4.19 -14.86 6.60
N TYR A 337 4.45 -13.68 6.03
CA TYR A 337 3.43 -12.97 5.25
C TYR A 337 3.06 -13.69 3.95
N ALA A 338 4.05 -14.24 3.23
CA ALA A 338 3.82 -14.96 1.97
C ALA A 338 3.12 -16.31 2.16
N GLU A 339 3.58 -17.10 3.12
CA GLU A 339 3.04 -18.45 3.36
C GLU A 339 1.63 -18.40 3.91
N GLN A 340 1.29 -17.34 4.64
CA GLN A 340 -0.08 -17.12 5.09
C GLN A 340 -1.08 -16.81 3.96
N LEU A 341 -0.58 -16.53 2.76
CA LEU A 341 -1.33 -16.44 1.50
C LEU A 341 -1.19 -17.74 0.68
N THR A 342 -0.72 -18.85 1.26
CA THR A 342 -0.46 -20.12 0.57
C THR A 342 0.56 -20.01 -0.58
N ILE A 343 1.52 -19.08 -0.44
CA ILE A 343 2.61 -18.89 -1.41
C ILE A 343 3.93 -19.27 -0.71
N PRO A 344 4.62 -20.34 -1.13
CA PRO A 344 5.91 -20.71 -0.57
C PRO A 344 6.93 -19.57 -0.67
N GLN A 345 7.77 -19.38 0.36
CA GLN A 345 8.75 -18.29 0.40
C GLN A 345 9.55 -18.19 -0.89
N ALA A 346 10.01 -19.33 -1.42
CA ALA A 346 10.89 -19.37 -2.58
C ALA A 346 10.14 -19.16 -3.92
N ASN A 347 8.80 -19.21 -3.90
CA ASN A 347 7.95 -18.91 -5.05
C ASN A 347 7.54 -17.44 -5.15
N THR A 348 7.75 -16.65 -4.09
CA THR A 348 7.27 -15.27 -3.98
C THR A 348 7.72 -14.40 -5.16
N PHE A 349 9.01 -14.36 -5.46
CA PHE A 349 9.54 -13.57 -6.57
C PHE A 349 9.00 -14.03 -7.93
N MET A 350 8.95 -15.34 -8.18
CA MET A 350 8.45 -15.89 -9.44
C MET A 350 6.97 -15.59 -9.62
N THR A 351 6.19 -15.63 -8.55
CA THR A 351 4.77 -15.24 -8.53
C THR A 351 4.61 -13.79 -8.96
N VAL A 352 5.36 -12.87 -8.34
CA VAL A 352 5.29 -11.44 -8.64
C VAL A 352 5.77 -11.17 -10.07
N LEU A 353 6.83 -11.85 -10.53
CA LEU A 353 7.33 -11.75 -11.91
C LEU A 353 6.25 -12.17 -12.92
N LEU A 354 5.59 -13.30 -12.71
CA LEU A 354 4.55 -13.80 -13.61
C LEU A 354 3.33 -12.86 -13.65
N ILE A 355 2.84 -12.42 -12.49
CA ILE A 355 1.74 -11.45 -12.43
C ILE A 355 2.12 -10.15 -13.14
N PHE A 356 3.34 -9.65 -12.94
CA PHE A 356 3.84 -8.48 -13.63
C PHE A 356 3.92 -8.67 -15.16
N ALA A 357 4.42 -9.83 -15.62
CA ALA A 357 4.48 -10.17 -17.04
C ALA A 357 3.07 -10.24 -17.66
N ILE A 358 2.10 -10.81 -16.94
CA ILE A 358 0.68 -10.84 -17.34
C ILE A 358 0.13 -9.42 -17.45
N LEU A 359 0.44 -8.53 -16.49
CA LEU A 359 -0.01 -7.13 -16.55
C LEU A 359 0.58 -6.38 -17.75
N ILE A 360 1.88 -6.53 -18.04
CA ILE A 360 2.49 -5.94 -19.24
C ILE A 360 1.84 -6.51 -20.50
N ALA A 361 1.64 -7.82 -20.57
CA ALA A 361 1.01 -8.47 -21.72
C ALA A 361 -0.42 -7.97 -21.92
N ALA A 362 -1.21 -7.83 -20.84
CA ALA A 362 -2.56 -7.29 -20.90
C ALA A 362 -2.60 -5.84 -21.39
N ILE A 363 -1.67 -4.99 -20.93
CA ILE A 363 -1.55 -3.60 -21.40
C ILE A 363 -1.14 -3.55 -22.88
N ALA A 364 -0.17 -4.37 -23.28
CA ALA A 364 0.29 -4.44 -24.67
C ALA A 364 -0.82 -4.90 -25.61
N VAL A 365 -1.51 -6.00 -25.26
CA VAL A 365 -2.66 -6.50 -26.01
C VAL A 365 -3.78 -5.46 -26.05
N GLY A 366 -4.09 -4.79 -24.94
CA GLY A 366 -5.11 -3.74 -24.90
C GLY A 366 -4.82 -2.57 -25.84
N ILE A 367 -3.58 -2.09 -25.88
CA ILE A 367 -3.15 -1.02 -26.80
C ILE A 367 -3.17 -1.49 -28.26
N LEU A 368 -2.73 -2.72 -28.54
CA LEU A 368 -2.75 -3.28 -29.89
C LEU A 368 -4.18 -3.54 -30.39
N LEU A 369 -5.08 -4.02 -29.54
CA LEU A 369 -6.50 -4.17 -29.86
C LEU A 369 -7.13 -2.80 -30.17
N LEU A 370 -6.85 -1.79 -29.35
CA LEU A 370 -7.32 -0.42 -29.61
C LEU A 370 -6.80 0.10 -30.95
N LYS A 371 -5.54 -0.20 -31.31
CA LYS A 371 -4.99 0.14 -32.63
C LYS A 371 -5.80 -0.51 -33.76
N VAL A 372 -6.06 -1.81 -33.68
CA VAL A 372 -6.85 -2.54 -34.69
C VAL A 372 -8.25 -1.94 -34.82
N ILE A 373 -8.93 -1.66 -33.71
CA ILE A 373 -10.25 -1.02 -33.70
C ILE A 373 -10.21 0.35 -34.40
N LEU A 374 -9.19 1.17 -34.12
CA LEU A 374 -9.05 2.48 -34.75
C LEU A 374 -8.76 2.40 -36.25
N GLU A 375 -8.01 1.40 -36.71
CA GLU A 375 -7.75 1.16 -38.14
C GLU A 375 -9.03 0.72 -38.87
N VAL A 376 -9.78 -0.22 -38.29
CA VAL A 376 -11.09 -0.64 -38.82
C VAL A 376 -12.07 0.54 -38.84
N TRP A 377 -12.11 1.36 -37.79
CA TRP A 377 -13.01 2.51 -37.74
C TRP A 377 -12.63 3.59 -38.76
N ALA A 378 -11.33 3.81 -38.99
CA ALA A 378 -10.84 4.73 -40.02
C ALA A 378 -11.14 4.23 -41.45
N LEU A 379 -11.33 2.94 -41.66
CA LEU A 379 -11.76 2.36 -42.94
C LEU A 379 -13.24 2.62 -43.26
N TYR A 380 -14.10 2.74 -42.24
CA TYR A 380 -15.57 2.83 -42.40
C TYR A 380 -16.19 4.20 -42.12
N GLY A 381 -15.43 5.24 -41.74
CA GLY A 381 -16.03 6.54 -41.41
C GLY A 381 -15.09 7.74 -41.30
N SER A 382 -15.67 8.92 -41.00
CA SER A 382 -14.92 10.17 -40.78
C SER A 382 -14.14 10.10 -39.46
N PHE A 383 -12.82 10.05 -39.56
CA PHE A 383 -11.94 9.84 -38.41
C PHE A 383 -11.69 11.15 -37.65
N PRO A 384 -11.85 11.19 -36.31
CA PRO A 384 -11.57 12.40 -35.54
C PRO A 384 -10.07 12.65 -35.40
N ASP A 385 -9.62 13.89 -35.67
CA ASP A 385 -8.20 14.28 -35.64
C ASP A 385 -7.49 13.96 -34.33
N LYS A 386 -8.20 13.97 -33.19
CA LYS A 386 -7.63 13.67 -31.86
C LYS A 386 -7.09 12.24 -31.73
N LEU A 387 -7.63 11.27 -32.47
CA LEU A 387 -7.21 9.87 -32.41
C LEU A 387 -6.07 9.56 -33.41
N THR A 388 -5.68 10.52 -34.26
CA THR A 388 -4.64 10.30 -35.29
C THR A 388 -3.25 10.19 -34.65
N ASN A 389 -3.01 10.98 -33.60
CA ASN A 389 -1.77 10.94 -32.83
C ASN A 389 -1.62 9.61 -32.10
N PHE A 390 -2.71 9.05 -31.56
CA PHE A 390 -2.70 7.73 -30.92
C PHE A 390 -2.36 6.62 -31.94
N ARG A 391 -2.94 6.69 -33.14
CA ARG A 391 -2.67 5.73 -34.22
C ARG A 391 -1.20 5.74 -34.67
N LYS A 392 -0.58 6.92 -34.75
CA LYS A 392 0.81 7.08 -35.22
C LYS A 392 1.87 6.80 -34.14
N ASP A 393 1.61 7.17 -32.88
CA ASP A 393 2.57 7.08 -31.75
C ASP A 393 2.19 5.99 -30.73
N TYR A 394 1.65 4.85 -31.18
CA TYR A 394 1.24 3.78 -30.25
C TYR A 394 2.43 3.12 -29.53
N TRP A 395 3.59 3.00 -30.18
CA TRP A 395 4.83 2.53 -29.55
C TRP A 395 5.31 3.48 -28.46
N GLY A 396 5.21 4.80 -28.68
CA GLY A 396 5.55 5.79 -27.66
C GLY A 396 4.61 5.72 -26.46
N LEU A 397 3.30 5.52 -26.70
CA LEU A 397 2.33 5.32 -25.62
C LEU A 397 2.62 4.04 -24.83
N LEU A 398 2.86 2.91 -25.51
CA LEU A 398 3.20 1.64 -24.86
C LEU A 398 4.45 1.77 -23.99
N GLY A 399 5.50 2.44 -24.50
CA GLY A 399 6.70 2.70 -23.71
C GLY A 399 6.44 3.55 -22.46
N ARG A 400 5.57 4.57 -22.56
CA ARG A 400 5.19 5.44 -21.43
C ARG A 400 4.36 4.71 -20.39
N THR A 401 3.39 3.88 -20.79
CA THR A 401 2.58 3.11 -19.85
C THR A 401 3.40 2.04 -19.13
N ILE A 402 4.30 1.36 -19.83
CA ILE A 402 5.23 0.40 -19.22
C ILE A 402 6.19 1.11 -18.26
N THR A 403 6.76 2.26 -18.64
CA THR A 403 7.66 3.01 -17.75
C THR A 403 6.93 3.50 -16.50
N ASN A 404 5.67 3.92 -16.62
CA ASN A 404 4.81 4.26 -15.48
C ASN A 404 4.56 3.06 -14.57
N LEU A 405 4.24 1.90 -15.14
CA LEU A 405 4.05 0.67 -14.39
C LEU A 405 5.33 0.27 -13.64
N ILE A 406 6.49 0.36 -14.29
CA ILE A 406 7.80 0.11 -13.66
C ILE A 406 8.01 1.08 -12.50
N LEU A 407 7.80 2.39 -12.69
CA LEU A 407 7.97 3.39 -11.63
C LEU A 407 7.05 3.11 -10.43
N LEU A 408 5.78 2.75 -10.69
CA LEU A 408 4.78 2.48 -9.66
C LEU A 408 5.11 1.23 -8.84
N LEU A 409 5.60 0.16 -9.49
CA LEU A 409 5.91 -1.11 -8.84
C LEU A 409 7.36 -1.22 -8.36
N TYR A 410 8.21 -0.23 -8.66
CA TYR A 410 9.64 -0.28 -8.39
C TYR A 410 9.98 -0.59 -6.92
N GLY A 411 9.30 0.06 -5.96
CA GLY A 411 9.54 -0.21 -4.53
C GLY A 411 9.28 -1.68 -4.15
N VAL A 412 8.18 -2.25 -4.62
CA VAL A 412 7.82 -3.66 -4.41
C VAL A 412 8.80 -4.58 -5.16
N TRP A 413 9.21 -4.20 -6.37
CA TRP A 413 10.16 -4.93 -7.18
C TRP A 413 11.51 -5.10 -6.49
N VAL A 414 12.03 -4.02 -5.88
CA VAL A 414 13.29 -4.05 -5.13
C VAL A 414 13.18 -5.00 -3.93
N ILE A 415 12.07 -4.98 -3.19
CA ILE A 415 11.83 -5.90 -2.06
C ILE A 415 11.98 -7.35 -2.51
N TRP A 416 11.21 -7.77 -3.51
CA TRP A 416 11.19 -9.18 -3.94
C TRP A 416 12.49 -9.63 -4.59
N CYS A 417 13.15 -8.76 -5.37
CA CYS A 417 14.44 -9.12 -5.96
C CYS A 417 15.52 -9.29 -4.90
N VAL A 418 15.63 -8.35 -3.95
CA VAL A 418 16.63 -8.45 -2.87
C VAL A 418 16.35 -9.66 -1.99
N TYR A 419 15.08 -9.92 -1.68
CA TYR A 419 14.66 -11.07 -0.89
C TYR A 419 14.98 -12.41 -1.59
N GLN A 420 14.72 -12.54 -2.89
CA GLN A 420 15.05 -13.75 -3.63
C GLN A 420 16.56 -13.99 -3.71
N LEU A 421 17.36 -12.92 -3.80
CA LEU A 421 18.81 -13.02 -3.83
C LEU A 421 19.38 -13.50 -2.49
N SER A 422 18.81 -13.07 -1.36
CA SER A 422 19.22 -13.52 -0.03
C SER A 422 18.69 -14.92 0.33
N SER A 423 17.41 -15.17 0.05
CA SER A 423 16.66 -16.29 0.66
C SER A 423 16.14 -17.32 -0.35
N GLY A 424 16.47 -17.17 -1.63
CA GLY A 424 16.05 -18.09 -2.70
C GLY A 424 16.85 -19.41 -2.71
N ASP A 425 16.23 -20.45 -3.26
CA ASP A 425 16.78 -21.80 -3.34
C ASP A 425 17.26 -22.18 -4.76
N SER A 426 16.56 -21.73 -5.80
CA SER A 426 16.87 -21.99 -7.20
C SER A 426 17.89 -20.98 -7.77
N TRP A 427 18.92 -21.48 -8.46
CA TRP A 427 19.91 -20.64 -9.14
C TRP A 427 19.29 -19.81 -10.28
N ALA A 428 18.32 -20.40 -10.99
CA ALA A 428 17.65 -19.73 -12.11
C ALA A 428 16.77 -18.58 -11.61
N ALA A 429 16.04 -18.78 -10.52
CA ALA A 429 15.25 -17.72 -9.88
C ALA A 429 16.14 -16.57 -9.38
N LYS A 430 17.31 -16.88 -8.78
CA LYS A 430 18.31 -15.87 -8.38
C LYS A 430 18.87 -15.08 -9.56
N LEU A 431 19.21 -15.76 -10.65
CA LEU A 431 19.71 -15.09 -11.87
C LEU A 431 18.63 -14.17 -12.45
N LEU A 432 17.38 -14.64 -12.55
CA LEU A 432 16.26 -13.83 -13.02
C LEU A 432 16.03 -12.60 -12.11
N ALA A 433 16.11 -12.76 -10.79
CA ALA A 433 16.02 -11.65 -9.85
C ALA A 433 17.13 -10.61 -10.06
N ALA A 434 18.38 -11.03 -10.22
CA ALA A 434 19.50 -10.13 -10.48
C ALA A 434 19.35 -9.39 -11.82
N VAL A 435 19.01 -10.12 -12.89
CA VAL A 435 18.81 -9.52 -14.23
C VAL A 435 17.64 -8.54 -14.20
N ALA A 436 16.52 -8.91 -13.58
CA ALA A 436 15.36 -8.04 -13.61
C ALA A 436 15.50 -6.81 -12.70
N LEU A 437 16.17 -6.94 -11.55
CA LEU A 437 16.56 -5.80 -10.72
C LEU A 437 17.47 -4.84 -11.49
N THR A 438 18.50 -5.36 -12.17
CA THR A 438 19.43 -4.53 -12.95
C THR A 438 18.74 -3.85 -14.14
N VAL A 439 17.84 -4.54 -14.85
CA VAL A 439 17.11 -3.93 -15.97
C VAL A 439 16.19 -2.80 -15.49
N PHE A 440 15.40 -3.00 -14.44
CA PHE A 440 14.44 -1.98 -14.01
C PHE A 440 15.14 -0.77 -13.39
N THR A 441 16.18 -1.01 -12.58
CA THR A 441 17.03 0.05 -12.04
C THR A 441 17.74 0.81 -13.16
N ALA A 442 18.29 0.13 -14.17
CA ALA A 442 18.96 0.76 -15.31
C ALA A 442 18.00 1.59 -16.16
N VAL A 443 16.76 1.14 -16.38
CA VAL A 443 15.73 1.90 -17.11
C VAL A 443 15.41 3.21 -16.37
N LEU A 444 15.14 3.15 -15.07
CA LEU A 444 14.84 4.35 -14.27
C LEU A 444 16.05 5.28 -14.17
N LEU A 445 17.25 4.72 -14.01
CA LEU A 445 18.49 5.50 -13.97
C LEU A 445 18.75 6.19 -15.32
N TYR A 446 18.55 5.49 -16.44
CA TYR A 446 18.68 6.05 -17.78
C TYR A 446 17.74 7.23 -17.98
N PHE A 447 16.45 7.09 -17.64
CA PHE A 447 15.48 8.17 -17.72
C PHE A 447 15.84 9.34 -16.78
N GLY A 448 16.23 9.06 -15.54
CA GLY A 448 16.65 10.08 -14.58
C GLY A 448 17.86 10.88 -15.05
N LEU A 449 18.92 10.19 -15.51
CA LEU A 449 20.12 10.83 -16.08
C LEU A 449 19.79 11.63 -17.34
N LYS A 450 18.92 11.11 -18.21
CA LYS A 450 18.52 11.80 -19.44
C LYS A 450 17.75 13.09 -19.13
N ILE A 451 16.80 13.06 -18.20
CA ILE A 451 16.04 14.24 -17.75
C ILE A 451 17.00 15.26 -17.14
N MET A 452 17.93 14.84 -16.28
CA MET A 452 18.92 15.73 -15.70
C MET A 452 19.83 16.37 -16.76
N PHE A 453 20.27 15.61 -17.77
CA PHE A 453 21.09 16.15 -18.86
C PHE A 453 20.32 17.19 -19.67
N VAL A 454 19.06 16.91 -20.00
CA VAL A 454 18.18 17.82 -20.74
C VAL A 454 17.88 19.08 -19.92
N ALA A 455 17.56 18.96 -18.64
CA ALA A 455 17.35 20.10 -17.75
C ALA A 455 18.60 20.98 -17.61
N ARG A 456 19.80 20.36 -17.50
CA ARG A 456 21.08 21.09 -17.50
C ARG A 456 21.35 21.81 -18.82
N LYS A 457 20.94 21.21 -19.95
CA LYS A 457 21.06 21.84 -21.28
C LYS A 457 20.18 23.09 -21.37
N TYR A 458 18.91 23.00 -20.95
CA TYR A 458 18.00 24.15 -20.95
C TYR A 458 18.48 25.25 -19.99
N LYS A 459 18.91 24.89 -18.78
CA LYS A 459 19.48 25.85 -17.83
C LYS A 459 20.70 26.61 -18.38
N LYS A 460 21.54 25.96 -19.20
CA LYS A 460 22.71 26.59 -19.85
C LYS A 460 22.34 27.44 -21.05
N ALA A 461 21.27 27.11 -21.79
CA ALA A 461 20.86 27.81 -23.00
C ALA A 461 20.02 29.05 -22.70
N GLU A 462 19.08 28.93 -21.76
CA GLU A 462 18.01 29.93 -21.54
C GLU A 462 17.96 30.43 -20.09
N GLY A 463 18.87 29.95 -19.22
CA GLY A 463 19.00 30.39 -17.83
C GLY A 463 18.02 29.74 -16.84
N ASP A 464 16.98 29.05 -17.32
CA ASP A 464 15.95 28.42 -16.49
C ASP A 464 15.59 27.00 -16.97
N ALA A 465 15.13 26.14 -16.05
CA ALA A 465 14.69 24.78 -16.30
C ALA A 465 13.21 24.68 -16.73
N SER A 466 12.46 25.78 -16.71
CA SER A 466 11.03 25.82 -17.07
C SER A 466 10.70 25.27 -18.46
N HIS A 467 11.65 25.37 -19.41
CA HIS A 467 11.52 24.82 -20.77
C HIS A 467 11.31 23.29 -20.81
N LEU A 468 11.58 22.58 -19.71
CA LEU A 468 11.26 21.17 -19.55
C LEU A 468 9.73 20.91 -19.59
N TYR A 469 8.94 21.88 -19.14
CA TYR A 469 7.47 21.82 -19.13
C TYR A 469 6.84 22.42 -20.37
N ASP A 470 7.51 23.40 -21.00
CA ASP A 470 6.93 24.19 -22.09
C ASP A 470 7.15 23.54 -23.47
N ASN A 471 8.15 22.65 -23.62
CA ASN A 471 8.40 21.94 -24.88
C ASN A 471 7.59 20.64 -24.99
N ASP A 472 6.59 20.63 -25.89
CA ASP A 472 5.67 19.51 -26.12
C ASP A 472 6.34 18.16 -26.42
N GLU A 473 7.49 18.15 -27.10
CA GLU A 473 8.19 16.89 -27.42
C GLU A 473 8.90 16.30 -26.19
N THR A 474 9.49 17.16 -25.36
CA THR A 474 10.20 16.75 -24.15
C THR A 474 9.19 16.35 -23.08
N TRP A 475 8.14 17.17 -22.91
CA TRP A 475 7.04 16.91 -21.99
C TRP A 475 6.35 15.58 -22.32
N ARG A 476 5.97 15.31 -23.58
CA ARG A 476 5.34 14.03 -23.95
C ARG A 476 6.18 12.81 -23.59
N LYS A 477 7.51 12.89 -23.61
CA LYS A 477 8.41 11.76 -23.35
C LYS A 477 8.69 11.55 -21.87
N TYR A 478 8.79 12.62 -21.09
CA TYR A 478 9.34 12.58 -19.73
C TYR A 478 8.41 13.12 -18.64
N SER A 479 7.24 13.67 -18.99
CA SER A 479 6.31 14.30 -18.04
C SER A 479 6.00 13.42 -16.84
N LEU A 480 5.84 12.11 -17.05
CA LEU A 480 5.57 11.12 -15.99
C LEU A 480 6.38 11.34 -14.70
N PHE A 481 7.65 11.70 -14.81
CA PHE A 481 8.53 11.84 -13.65
C PHE A 481 8.34 13.16 -12.90
N TYR A 482 8.02 14.26 -13.59
CA TYR A 482 8.08 15.60 -13.02
C TYR A 482 6.79 16.43 -13.11
N ASP A 483 5.76 15.94 -13.81
CA ASP A 483 4.52 16.69 -14.06
C ASP A 483 3.73 16.99 -12.77
N ASN A 484 3.86 16.12 -11.76
CA ASN A 484 3.26 16.33 -10.44
C ASN A 484 3.99 17.40 -9.60
N TYR A 485 5.22 17.79 -9.98
CA TYR A 485 6.06 18.72 -9.25
C TYR A 485 6.11 20.10 -9.90
N LYS A 486 6.26 21.14 -9.06
CA LYS A 486 6.45 22.54 -9.50
C LYS A 486 7.70 22.66 -10.36
N LYS A 487 7.69 23.64 -11.28
CA LYS A 487 8.82 23.91 -12.20
C LYS A 487 10.16 24.04 -11.46
N ASP A 488 10.18 24.71 -10.31
CA ASP A 488 11.39 24.89 -9.49
C ASP A 488 11.87 23.61 -8.78
N TYR A 489 10.97 22.64 -8.60
CA TYR A 489 11.19 21.40 -7.85
C TYR A 489 11.13 20.16 -8.75
N TRP A 490 11.42 20.31 -10.05
CA TRP A 490 11.45 19.21 -11.02
C TRP A 490 12.37 18.06 -10.60
N TRP A 491 13.39 18.30 -9.77
CA TRP A 491 14.35 17.30 -9.29
C TRP A 491 13.80 16.39 -8.18
N ALA A 492 12.61 16.67 -7.64
CA ALA A 492 12.02 15.93 -6.51
C ALA A 492 11.73 14.45 -6.81
N PHE A 493 11.63 14.04 -8.08
CA PHE A 493 11.47 12.63 -8.47
C PHE A 493 12.70 11.78 -8.15
N VAL A 494 13.91 12.36 -8.14
CA VAL A 494 15.14 11.61 -7.88
C VAL A 494 15.17 11.11 -6.42
N PRO A 495 14.97 11.97 -5.40
CA PRO A 495 14.79 11.50 -4.03
C PRO A 495 13.65 10.49 -3.86
N ALA A 496 12.55 10.61 -4.61
CA ALA A 496 11.45 9.65 -4.53
C ALA A 496 11.85 8.25 -5.01
N ILE A 497 12.61 8.13 -6.12
CA ILE A 497 13.15 6.86 -6.61
C ILE A 497 14.15 6.27 -5.61
N VAL A 498 15.04 7.11 -5.05
CA VAL A 498 16.00 6.68 -4.02
C VAL A 498 15.29 6.19 -2.77
N TYR A 499 14.23 6.87 -2.33
CA TYR A 499 13.38 6.46 -1.23
C TYR A 499 12.75 5.07 -1.47
N MET A 500 12.19 4.82 -2.66
CA MET A 500 11.61 3.51 -2.99
C MET A 500 12.66 2.39 -2.97
N PHE A 501 13.86 2.67 -3.49
CA PHE A 501 14.97 1.73 -3.47
C PHE A 501 15.45 1.44 -2.03
N ALA A 502 15.67 2.49 -1.23
CA ALA A 502 16.12 2.37 0.15
C ALA A 502 15.10 1.61 1.01
N LYS A 503 13.80 1.96 0.91
CA LYS A 503 12.71 1.24 1.57
C LYS A 503 12.72 -0.25 1.20
N GLY A 504 12.84 -0.56 -0.09
CA GLY A 504 12.85 -1.96 -0.54
C GLY A 504 14.03 -2.75 -0.01
N CYS A 505 15.22 -2.14 0.01
CA CYS A 505 16.43 -2.75 0.56
C CYS A 505 16.32 -2.96 2.07
N VAL A 506 15.81 -1.99 2.84
CA VAL A 506 15.67 -2.11 4.30
C VAL A 506 14.73 -3.24 4.67
N ILE A 507 13.58 -3.36 3.98
CA ILE A 507 12.61 -4.42 4.25
C ILE A 507 13.21 -5.79 3.93
N ALA A 508 13.80 -5.97 2.74
CA ALA A 508 14.32 -7.28 2.34
C ALA A 508 15.63 -7.68 3.04
N ALA A 509 16.59 -6.76 3.18
CA ALA A 509 17.88 -7.06 3.80
C ALA A 509 17.82 -7.09 5.34
N GLY A 510 16.83 -6.42 5.94
CA GLY A 510 16.57 -6.46 7.38
C GLY A 510 15.71 -7.65 7.83
N ASP A 511 15.34 -8.55 6.91
CA ASP A 511 14.56 -9.73 7.25
C ASP A 511 15.27 -10.61 8.29
N GLY A 512 14.52 -11.11 9.27
CA GLY A 512 15.03 -11.80 10.46
C GLY A 512 15.44 -10.91 11.64
N HIS A 513 15.58 -9.59 11.46
CA HIS A 513 15.97 -8.65 12.54
C HIS A 513 14.96 -7.51 12.70
N GLY A 514 13.88 -7.76 13.46
CA GLY A 514 12.73 -6.86 13.60
C GLY A 514 13.07 -5.44 14.05
N LEU A 515 13.95 -5.28 15.05
CA LEU A 515 14.34 -3.96 15.56
C LEU A 515 15.09 -3.12 14.50
N ALA A 516 16.09 -3.71 13.84
CA ALA A 516 16.89 -3.01 12.83
C ALA A 516 16.04 -2.66 11.59
N GLN A 517 15.17 -3.58 11.18
CA GLN A 517 14.28 -3.41 10.03
C GLN A 517 13.24 -2.31 10.26
N SER A 518 12.55 -2.32 11.41
CA SER A 518 11.54 -1.31 11.76
C SER A 518 12.15 0.08 12.02
N ALA A 519 13.30 0.15 12.70
CA ALA A 519 14.02 1.41 12.91
C ALA A 519 14.55 2.00 11.60
N GLY A 520 15.16 1.18 10.73
CA GLY A 520 15.60 1.61 9.40
C GLY A 520 14.44 2.13 8.56
N GLN A 521 13.30 1.45 8.60
CA GLN A 521 12.09 1.84 7.88
C GLN A 521 11.52 3.16 8.41
N LEU A 522 11.56 3.39 9.73
CA LEU A 522 11.16 4.65 10.35
C LEU A 522 12.06 5.82 9.91
N ILE A 523 13.37 5.61 9.86
CA ILE A 523 14.33 6.63 9.40
C ILE A 523 14.07 7.02 7.94
N VAL A 524 13.92 6.04 7.04
CA VAL A 524 13.67 6.29 5.62
C VAL A 524 12.36 7.08 5.41
N GLU A 525 11.32 6.73 6.16
CA GLU A 525 9.99 7.36 6.02
C GLU A 525 9.96 8.76 6.67
N ALA A 526 10.70 8.97 7.76
CA ALA A 526 10.89 10.27 8.38
C ALA A 526 11.70 11.22 7.47
N LEU A 527 12.79 10.75 6.85
CA LEU A 527 13.57 11.54 5.89
C LEU A 527 12.72 12.00 4.70
N MET A 528 11.88 11.12 4.17
CA MET A 528 10.95 11.47 3.10
C MET A 528 9.90 12.48 3.57
N LEU A 529 9.36 12.34 4.79
CA LEU A 529 8.44 13.31 5.38
C LEU A 529 9.09 14.69 5.53
N THR A 530 10.32 14.76 6.04
CA THR A 530 11.08 16.01 6.17
C THR A 530 11.28 16.68 4.81
N LEU A 531 11.64 15.91 3.78
CA LEU A 531 11.80 16.43 2.42
C LEU A 531 10.49 17.03 1.88
N LEU A 532 9.36 16.36 2.09
CA LEU A 532 8.05 16.84 1.64
C LEU A 532 7.58 18.10 2.39
N LEU A 533 7.83 18.17 3.70
CA LEU A 533 7.46 19.32 4.53
C LEU A 533 8.29 20.57 4.21
N TRP A 534 9.59 20.39 3.93
CA TRP A 534 10.50 21.48 3.63
C TRP A 534 10.29 22.03 2.22
N ASN A 535 10.28 21.17 1.20
CA ASN A 535 10.28 21.60 -0.20
C ASN A 535 8.88 21.84 -0.77
N ARG A 536 7.84 21.19 -0.22
CA ARG A 536 6.45 21.26 -0.69
C ARG A 536 6.35 21.19 -2.24
N PRO A 537 6.85 20.10 -2.84
CA PRO A 537 7.23 20.10 -4.26
C PRO A 537 6.04 19.98 -5.22
N TYR A 538 4.86 19.58 -4.76
CA TYR A 538 3.70 19.31 -5.61
C TYR A 538 3.04 20.58 -6.18
N VAL A 539 2.60 20.54 -7.45
CA VAL A 539 1.92 21.66 -8.13
C VAL A 539 0.53 21.92 -7.52
N ALA A 540 -0.29 20.87 -7.45
CA ALA A 540 -1.66 20.98 -6.97
C ALA A 540 -1.68 21.03 -5.43
N LYS A 541 -2.38 22.02 -4.86
CA LYS A 541 -2.55 22.14 -3.40
C LYS A 541 -3.18 20.87 -2.81
N SER A 542 -4.15 20.25 -3.50
CA SER A 542 -4.77 19.00 -3.08
C SER A 542 -3.75 17.85 -3.03
N SER A 543 -2.97 17.65 -4.09
CA SER A 543 -1.92 16.62 -4.15
C SER A 543 -0.85 16.83 -3.08
N GLN A 544 -0.49 18.09 -2.81
CA GLN A 544 0.46 18.43 -1.75
C GLN A 544 -0.04 17.99 -0.38
N TRP A 545 -1.28 18.31 -0.02
CA TRP A 545 -1.86 17.92 1.28
C TRP A 545 -2.12 16.42 1.38
N ILE A 546 -2.58 15.77 0.30
CA ILE A 546 -2.82 14.32 0.27
C ILE A 546 -1.50 13.55 0.44
N ASN A 547 -0.45 13.91 -0.29
CA ASN A 547 0.83 13.21 -0.17
C ASN A 547 1.49 13.43 1.20
N ILE A 548 1.38 14.64 1.77
CA ILE A 548 1.86 14.90 3.14
C ILE A 548 1.05 14.08 4.15
N SER A 549 -0.29 14.05 4.06
CA SER A 549 -1.12 13.30 5.02
C SER A 549 -0.87 11.80 4.93
N VAL A 550 -0.76 11.25 3.71
CA VAL A 550 -0.36 9.85 3.49
C VAL A 550 1.00 9.57 4.14
N GLN A 551 2.00 10.44 3.91
CA GLN A 551 3.33 10.23 4.48
C GLN A 551 3.35 10.32 6.02
N VAL A 552 2.56 11.22 6.62
CA VAL A 552 2.41 11.28 8.09
C VAL A 552 1.83 9.98 8.63
N VAL A 553 0.78 9.46 7.99
CA VAL A 553 0.17 8.20 8.41
C VAL A 553 1.11 7.01 8.20
N ARG A 554 1.98 7.03 7.18
CA ARG A 554 3.03 6.01 7.00
C ARG A 554 4.02 6.01 8.17
N VAL A 555 4.55 7.17 8.53
CA VAL A 555 5.47 7.31 9.67
C VAL A 555 4.80 6.87 10.97
N LEU A 556 3.56 7.29 11.21
CA LEU A 556 2.77 6.86 12.37
C LEU A 556 2.54 5.35 12.38
N SER A 557 2.26 4.75 11.22
CA SER A 557 2.05 3.31 11.10
C SER A 557 3.30 2.53 11.49
N ILE A 558 4.48 2.95 11.01
CA ILE A 558 5.73 2.28 11.34
C ILE A 558 6.13 2.50 12.80
N ALA A 559 5.83 3.69 13.36
CA ALA A 559 6.01 3.94 14.79
C ALA A 559 5.13 2.99 15.64
N CYS A 560 3.90 2.69 15.21
CA CYS A 560 3.07 1.66 15.84
C CYS A 560 3.64 0.26 15.64
N VAL A 561 4.20 -0.06 14.46
CA VAL A 561 4.82 -1.37 14.21
C VAL A 561 6.06 -1.61 15.08
N LEU A 562 6.78 -0.55 15.45
CA LEU A 562 7.93 -0.65 16.37
C LEU A 562 7.53 -1.25 17.73
N ILE A 563 6.28 -1.08 18.18
CA ILE A 563 5.75 -1.70 19.42
C ILE A 563 5.68 -3.23 19.31
N PHE A 564 5.59 -3.79 18.10
CA PHE A 564 5.50 -5.23 17.87
C PHE A 564 6.86 -5.94 17.93
N VAL A 565 7.95 -5.17 17.99
CA VAL A 565 9.32 -5.68 18.12
C VAL A 565 9.49 -6.40 19.45
N ASP A 566 10.00 -7.64 19.41
CA ASP A 566 10.11 -8.50 20.59
C ASP A 566 11.15 -8.03 21.58
N GLU A 567 12.22 -7.40 21.11
CA GLU A 567 13.31 -6.86 21.92
C GLU A 567 12.87 -5.78 22.90
N LEU A 568 11.71 -5.16 22.68
CA LEU A 568 11.13 -4.17 23.61
C LEU A 568 10.39 -4.82 24.78
N GLY A 569 10.13 -6.13 24.74
CA GLY A 569 9.54 -6.89 25.85
C GLY A 569 8.13 -6.44 26.25
N LEU A 570 7.37 -5.86 25.31
CA LEU A 570 6.01 -5.38 25.58
C LEU A 570 5.01 -6.55 25.63
N SER A 571 3.97 -6.42 26.47
CA SER A 571 2.95 -7.46 26.60
C SER A 571 2.14 -7.62 25.31
N GLN A 572 1.73 -8.86 25.03
CA GLN A 572 0.91 -9.20 23.87
C GLN A 572 -0.46 -8.49 23.87
N THR A 573 -0.99 -8.15 25.05
CA THR A 573 -2.15 -7.26 25.21
C THR A 573 -1.91 -5.87 24.61
N THR A 574 -0.77 -5.25 24.90
CA THR A 574 -0.40 -3.94 24.31
C THR A 574 -0.24 -4.05 22.80
N LYS A 575 0.43 -5.10 22.31
CA LYS A 575 0.58 -5.33 20.87
C LYS A 575 -0.79 -5.44 20.17
N THR A 576 -1.74 -6.17 20.76
CA THR A 576 -3.09 -6.31 20.20
C THR A 576 -3.83 -4.97 20.15
N VAL A 577 -3.85 -4.21 21.25
CA VAL A 577 -4.51 -2.90 21.30
C VAL A 577 -3.91 -1.94 20.27
N THR A 578 -2.57 -1.88 20.18
CA THR A 578 -1.88 -1.09 19.16
C THR A 578 -2.19 -1.57 17.75
N GLY A 579 -2.33 -2.88 17.53
CA GLY A 579 -2.78 -3.47 16.27
C GLY A 579 -4.16 -2.97 15.84
N ILE A 580 -5.13 -2.94 16.75
CA ILE A 580 -6.49 -2.42 16.48
C ILE A 580 -6.43 -0.93 16.14
N VAL A 581 -5.65 -0.14 16.88
CA VAL A 581 -5.45 1.30 16.60
C VAL A 581 -4.82 1.49 15.22
N LEU A 582 -3.83 0.67 14.86
CA LEU A 582 -3.16 0.72 13.56
C LEU A 582 -4.14 0.42 12.41
N ILE A 583 -5.01 -0.59 12.57
CA ILE A 583 -6.07 -0.91 11.60
C ILE A 583 -7.02 0.27 11.44
N ALA A 584 -7.44 0.90 12.55
CA ALA A 584 -8.36 2.04 12.52
C ALA A 584 -7.76 3.24 11.76
N ILE A 585 -6.49 3.56 12.01
CA ILE A 585 -5.76 4.62 11.32
C ILE A 585 -5.63 4.31 9.82
N GLN A 586 -5.22 3.09 9.46
CA GLN A 586 -5.01 2.69 8.07
C GLN A 586 -6.33 2.64 7.28
N SER A 587 -7.37 2.04 7.87
CA SER A 587 -8.71 1.97 7.27
C SER A 587 -9.35 3.34 7.12
N GLY A 588 -9.16 4.24 8.10
CA GLY A 588 -9.64 5.62 8.03
C GLY A 588 -9.05 6.39 6.84
N LEU A 589 -7.74 6.30 6.62
CA LEU A 589 -7.11 6.96 5.47
C LEU A 589 -7.56 6.35 4.13
N SER A 590 -7.71 5.02 4.06
CA SER A 590 -8.27 4.37 2.86
C SER A 590 -9.69 4.84 2.54
N GLY A 591 -10.54 4.98 3.55
CA GLY A 591 -11.90 5.52 3.39
C GLY A 591 -11.89 6.95 2.86
N ILE A 592 -11.01 7.81 3.40
CA ILE A 592 -10.85 9.20 2.93
C ILE A 592 -10.40 9.23 1.47
N LEU A 593 -9.40 8.42 1.09
CA LEU A 593 -8.94 8.35 -0.30
C LEU A 593 -10.04 7.87 -1.24
N ALA A 594 -10.82 6.86 -0.84
CA ALA A 594 -11.95 6.36 -1.61
C ALA A 594 -13.03 7.44 -1.84
N ILE A 595 -13.37 8.21 -0.80
CA ILE A 595 -14.33 9.33 -0.91
C ILE A 595 -13.81 10.42 -1.85
N LEU A 596 -12.52 10.75 -1.78
CA LEU A 596 -11.91 11.74 -2.67
C LEU A 596 -11.95 11.29 -4.14
N ILE A 597 -11.68 10.01 -4.41
CA ILE A 597 -11.76 9.44 -5.76
C ILE A 597 -13.20 9.46 -6.27
N ALA A 598 -14.16 9.06 -5.43
CA ALA A 598 -15.58 9.10 -5.78
C ALA A 598 -16.03 10.52 -6.09
N THR A 599 -15.60 11.51 -5.29
CA THR A 599 -15.91 12.93 -5.52
C THR A 599 -15.32 13.41 -6.84
N ASN A 600 -14.05 13.07 -7.14
CA ASN A 600 -13.43 13.41 -8.42
C ASN A 600 -14.14 12.76 -9.60
N ALA A 601 -14.55 11.49 -9.48
CA ALA A 601 -15.31 10.79 -10.50
C ALA A 601 -16.66 11.47 -10.76
N ILE A 602 -17.41 11.83 -9.69
CA ILE A 602 -18.68 12.54 -9.78
C ILE A 602 -18.49 13.91 -10.45
N ILE A 603 -17.47 14.67 -10.04
CA ILE A 603 -17.16 15.97 -10.64
C ILE A 603 -16.88 15.81 -12.14
N LEU A 604 -16.10 14.80 -12.54
CA LEU A 604 -15.81 14.53 -13.95
C LEU A 604 -17.06 14.13 -14.75
N CYS A 605 -17.97 13.34 -14.16
CA CYS A 605 -19.22 12.94 -14.80
C CYS A 605 -20.24 14.08 -14.91
N ILE A 606 -20.33 14.94 -13.89
CA ILE A 606 -21.29 16.07 -13.85
C ILE A 606 -20.77 17.25 -14.68
N ARG A 607 -19.45 17.41 -14.85
CA ARG A 607 -18.91 18.52 -15.64
C ARG A 607 -19.34 18.39 -17.09
N GLU A 608 -20.23 19.30 -17.48
CA GLU A 608 -20.61 19.47 -18.87
C GLU A 608 -19.35 19.70 -19.71
N ASN A 609 -19.17 18.87 -20.75
CA ASN A 609 -17.96 18.88 -21.57
C ASN A 609 -17.69 20.32 -22.04
N PRO A 610 -16.57 20.97 -21.67
CA PRO A 610 -16.32 22.37 -22.00
C PRO A 610 -16.25 22.58 -23.51
N HIS A 611 -15.93 21.54 -24.29
CA HIS A 611 -16.04 21.58 -25.75
C HIS A 611 -17.49 21.52 -26.24
N ALA A 612 -18.38 20.80 -25.57
CA ALA A 612 -19.81 20.83 -25.87
C ALA A 612 -20.41 22.19 -25.49
N LYS A 613 -19.98 22.78 -24.37
CA LYS A 613 -20.36 24.15 -23.99
C LYS A 613 -19.84 25.18 -25.00
N ARG A 614 -18.55 25.17 -25.34
CA ARG A 614 -17.99 26.06 -26.39
C ARG A 614 -18.63 25.85 -27.76
N LYS A 615 -18.95 24.61 -28.15
CA LYS A 615 -19.68 24.35 -29.40
C LYS A 615 -21.13 24.82 -29.34
N ARG A 616 -21.81 24.65 -28.19
CA ARG A 616 -23.16 25.19 -27.97
C ARG A 616 -23.15 26.71 -28.01
N GLU A 617 -22.16 27.36 -27.40
CA GLU A 617 -21.96 28.81 -27.42
C GLU A 617 -21.61 29.31 -28.83
N ALA A 618 -20.72 28.62 -29.56
CA ALA A 618 -20.39 28.96 -30.95
C ALA A 618 -21.58 28.75 -31.90
N ASN A 619 -22.32 27.65 -31.76
CA ASN A 619 -23.54 27.41 -32.55
C ASN A 619 -24.66 28.39 -32.20
N LYS A 620 -24.75 28.81 -30.93
CA LYS A 620 -25.68 29.86 -30.50
C LYS A 620 -25.28 31.22 -31.09
N MET A 621 -23.99 31.58 -31.04
CA MET A 621 -23.48 32.80 -31.67
C MET A 621 -23.71 32.82 -33.20
N ASN A 622 -23.53 31.69 -33.89
CA ASN A 622 -23.84 31.59 -35.32
C ASN A 622 -25.35 31.74 -35.60
N ARG A 623 -26.21 31.12 -34.79
CA ARG A 623 -27.67 31.32 -34.89
C ARG A 623 -28.08 32.76 -34.63
N ASP A 624 -27.51 33.40 -33.61
CA ASP A 624 -27.78 34.79 -33.27
C ASP A 624 -27.23 35.75 -34.36
N LEU A 625 -26.26 35.31 -35.17
CA LEU A 625 -25.77 36.02 -36.37
C LEU A 625 -26.71 35.85 -37.58
N ASP A 626 -27.28 34.66 -37.77
CA ASP A 626 -28.24 34.37 -38.86
C ASP A 626 -29.62 35.01 -38.61
N ASP A 627 -30.05 35.13 -37.35
CA ASP A 627 -31.27 35.84 -36.92
C ASP A 627 -31.15 37.37 -37.05
N LEU A 628 -29.96 37.86 -37.43
CA LEU A 628 -29.66 39.25 -37.80
C LEU A 628 -29.54 39.42 -39.33
N THR A 629 -30.39 38.76 -40.11
CA THR A 629 -30.58 39.07 -41.54
C THR A 629 -31.41 40.36 -41.73
N PRO A 630 -31.17 41.12 -42.82
CA PRO A 630 -30.74 42.52 -42.77
C PRO A 630 -31.93 43.48 -42.81
N LEU A 631 -32.12 44.28 -41.76
CA LEU A 631 -32.96 45.49 -41.88
C LEU A 631 -32.17 46.79 -42.05
N ASP A 632 -30.84 46.73 -42.20
CA ASP A 632 -30.10 47.89 -42.70
C ASP A 632 -28.81 47.48 -43.42
N ALA A 633 -28.95 47.02 -44.67
CA ALA A 633 -27.82 46.73 -45.54
C ALA A 633 -27.03 48.00 -45.95
N ARG A 634 -27.51 49.19 -45.58
CA ARG A 634 -26.88 50.47 -45.91
C ARG A 634 -25.82 50.88 -44.87
N GLU A 635 -26.02 50.55 -43.61
CA GLU A 635 -25.10 50.91 -42.53
C GLU A 635 -23.88 49.98 -42.43
N SER A 636 -23.97 48.75 -42.96
CA SER A 636 -22.88 47.75 -42.87
C SER A 636 -21.75 47.95 -43.89
N LEU A 637 -21.94 48.77 -44.92
CA LEU A 637 -20.91 49.12 -45.90
C LEU A 637 -20.05 50.33 -45.51
N LEU A 638 -20.39 51.02 -44.41
CA LEU A 638 -19.62 52.16 -43.87
C LEU A 638 -18.89 51.85 -42.56
N MET A 639 -18.97 50.63 -42.04
CA MET A 639 -18.14 50.19 -40.91
C MET A 639 -16.77 49.75 -41.41
N GLU A 640 -15.86 50.71 -41.59
CA GLU A 640 -14.47 50.44 -42.00
C GLU A 640 -13.65 49.75 -40.88
N HIS A 641 -14.14 49.77 -39.64
CA HIS A 641 -13.54 49.06 -38.50
C HIS A 641 -14.64 48.46 -37.59
N PRO A 642 -14.81 47.13 -37.51
CA PRO A 642 -15.66 46.56 -36.47
C PRO A 642 -15.02 46.85 -35.10
N PRO A 643 -15.78 47.27 -34.07
CA PRO A 643 -15.22 47.45 -32.74
C PRO A 643 -14.72 46.09 -32.27
N ARG A 644 -13.41 45.98 -32.07
CA ARG A 644 -12.79 44.86 -31.40
C ARG A 644 -13.38 44.81 -30.00
N LYS A 645 -14.38 43.95 -29.78
CA LYS A 645 -14.97 43.76 -28.45
C LYS A 645 -13.87 43.25 -27.53
N ASP A 646 -13.48 44.10 -26.58
CA ASP A 646 -12.60 43.73 -25.49
C ASP A 646 -13.29 42.67 -24.63
N PHE A 647 -12.98 41.40 -24.92
CA PHE A 647 -13.36 40.26 -24.08
C PHE A 647 -12.68 40.27 -22.69
N ALA A 648 -11.94 41.33 -22.35
CA ALA A 648 -11.20 41.45 -21.11
C ALA A 648 -12.11 41.63 -19.88
N GLU A 649 -13.26 42.31 -19.99
CA GLU A 649 -14.06 42.65 -18.80
C GLU A 649 -15.00 41.54 -18.30
N MET A 650 -15.42 40.59 -19.15
CA MET A 650 -16.33 39.52 -18.73
C MET A 650 -15.62 38.36 -17.99
N SER A 651 -14.27 38.42 -17.89
CA SER A 651 -13.45 37.47 -17.13
C SER A 651 -13.45 37.72 -15.61
N LYS A 652 -13.96 38.86 -15.14
CA LYS A 652 -13.92 39.25 -13.71
C LYS A 652 -15.07 38.71 -12.85
N PHE A 653 -16.12 38.16 -13.46
CA PHE A 653 -17.29 37.67 -12.71
C PHE A 653 -17.74 36.26 -13.13
N ASN A 654 -16.86 35.26 -13.03
CA ASN A 654 -17.27 33.87 -12.77
C ASN A 654 -16.05 32.95 -12.51
N PHE A 655 -15.49 33.01 -11.31
CA PHE A 655 -14.55 31.99 -10.83
C PHE A 655 -15.26 31.01 -9.88
N THR A 656 -15.70 29.87 -10.43
CA THR A 656 -15.87 28.62 -9.68
C THR A 656 -15.28 27.46 -10.49
N GLY A 657 -14.00 27.59 -10.86
CA GLY A 657 -13.16 26.52 -11.41
C GLY A 657 -12.12 26.05 -10.38
N PRO A 658 -11.36 24.97 -10.64
CA PRO A 658 -10.26 24.57 -9.77
C PRO A 658 -9.26 25.72 -9.70
N TYR A 659 -8.83 26.02 -8.48
CA TYR A 659 -7.91 27.10 -8.11
C TYR A 659 -6.74 27.22 -9.10
N GLU A 660 -6.75 28.28 -9.90
CA GLU A 660 -5.65 28.67 -10.78
C GLU A 660 -4.54 29.29 -9.89
N PRO A 661 -3.28 28.81 -9.93
CA PRO A 661 -2.23 29.43 -9.12
C PRO A 661 -1.86 30.80 -9.71
N TYR A 662 -1.72 31.77 -8.81
CA TYR A 662 -1.31 33.14 -9.08
C TYR A 662 -0.04 33.16 -9.94
N ARG A 663 -0.10 33.78 -11.13
CA ARG A 663 1.08 34.17 -11.90
C ARG A 663 1.58 35.50 -11.35
N ASP A 664 2.82 35.56 -10.88
CA ASP A 664 3.50 36.83 -10.64
C ASP A 664 3.71 37.54 -11.98
N GLN A 665 2.85 38.52 -12.26
CA GLN A 665 2.96 39.37 -13.42
C GLN A 665 3.50 40.72 -12.93
N HIS A 666 4.77 41.00 -13.23
CA HIS A 666 5.34 42.32 -13.01
C HIS A 666 4.65 43.32 -13.95
N ASP A 667 3.72 44.10 -13.41
CA ASP A 667 3.08 45.22 -14.12
C ASP A 667 4.07 46.37 -14.34
N SER A 668 4.46 46.60 -15.59
CA SER A 668 5.10 47.84 -16.01
C SER A 668 4.06 48.96 -16.02
N LYS A 669 4.09 49.84 -15.00
CA LYS A 669 3.24 51.03 -14.92
C LYS A 669 3.48 51.97 -16.12
N SER A 670 2.57 52.00 -17.09
CA SER A 670 2.42 53.13 -18.00
C SER A 670 1.57 54.22 -17.32
N ARG A 671 2.18 55.32 -16.91
CA ARG A 671 1.47 56.54 -16.48
C ARG A 671 0.83 57.19 -17.71
N HIS A 672 -0.48 57.40 -17.67
CA HIS A 672 -1.16 58.43 -18.45
C HIS A 672 -1.69 59.48 -17.47
N SER A 673 -1.34 60.75 -17.67
CA SER A 673 -1.98 61.89 -17.03
C SER A 673 -2.78 62.67 -18.08
N PRO A 674 -4.07 62.92 -17.85
CA PRO A 674 -4.89 63.74 -18.74
C PRO A 674 -5.06 65.15 -18.17
N THR A 675 -4.52 66.17 -18.84
CA THR A 675 -5.04 67.55 -18.76
C THR A 675 -4.68 68.27 -20.05
N GLY A 676 -5.71 68.71 -20.78
CA GLY A 676 -5.56 69.56 -21.96
C GLY A 676 -5.37 71.03 -21.59
N SER A 677 -4.72 71.77 -22.48
CA SER A 677 -4.91 73.20 -22.70
C SER A 677 -4.33 73.59 -24.05
N THR A 678 -4.99 74.55 -24.67
CA THR A 678 -4.98 74.97 -26.07
C THR A 678 -3.75 75.79 -26.50
N ASP A 679 -3.70 76.01 -27.82
CA ASP A 679 -3.03 77.10 -28.55
C ASP A 679 -1.53 76.97 -28.86
N ARG A 680 -1.20 76.70 -30.13
CA ARG A 680 -0.79 77.76 -31.08
C ARG A 680 -0.54 77.22 -32.49
N LEU A 681 -1.14 77.95 -33.43
CA LEU A 681 -0.90 77.98 -34.88
C LEU A 681 0.54 78.43 -35.20
N ALA A 682 1.17 77.79 -36.18
CA ALA A 682 1.80 78.44 -37.34
C ALA A 682 2.48 77.41 -38.26
N ASP A 683 2.53 77.81 -39.52
CA ASP A 683 2.73 77.07 -40.75
C ASP A 683 4.20 76.77 -41.10
N SER A 684 4.35 75.93 -42.13
CA SER A 684 5.39 75.91 -43.18
C SER A 684 6.55 74.90 -43.15
N SER A 685 6.58 74.14 -44.25
CA SER A 685 7.73 73.70 -45.07
C SER A 685 8.66 72.54 -44.62
N TYR A 686 8.59 71.46 -45.40
CA TYR A 686 9.69 70.53 -45.79
C TYR A 686 10.94 71.29 -46.32
N PRO A 687 12.16 70.69 -46.47
CA PRO A 687 12.45 69.25 -46.67
C PRO A 687 13.72 68.68 -46.00
N LEU A 688 13.91 67.36 -46.22
CA LEU A 688 15.13 66.54 -46.26
C LEU A 688 16.49 67.27 -46.12
N GLU A 689 17.43 66.71 -45.33
CA GLU A 689 18.50 65.82 -45.81
C GLU A 689 19.42 65.32 -44.67
N ASP A 690 20.18 64.28 -45.01
CA ASP A 690 21.18 63.52 -44.27
C ASP A 690 22.14 64.31 -43.35
N ILE A 691 22.69 63.62 -42.34
CA ILE A 691 24.14 63.34 -42.23
C ILE A 691 24.43 62.43 -41.04
N ASN A 692 25.07 61.30 -41.36
CA ASN A 692 25.79 60.41 -40.45
C ASN A 692 26.96 61.11 -39.75
N GLY A 693 27.15 60.82 -38.47
CA GLY A 693 28.32 61.28 -37.71
C GLY A 693 28.63 60.43 -36.48
N ARG A 694 29.30 59.29 -36.72
CA ARG A 694 30.30 58.66 -35.83
C ARG A 694 31.08 59.76 -35.06
N SER A 695 31.51 59.65 -33.80
CA SER A 695 31.89 58.51 -32.96
C SER A 695 32.64 59.06 -31.72
N ILE A 696 32.81 58.22 -30.67
CA ILE A 696 34.02 58.15 -29.79
C ILE A 696 34.26 59.43 -28.94
N SER A 697 34.25 59.44 -27.60
CA SER A 697 34.94 58.58 -26.64
C SER A 697 34.86 59.19 -25.23
N ARG A 698 35.12 58.34 -24.21
CA ARG A 698 35.89 58.58 -22.96
C ARG A 698 35.53 59.77 -22.05
N GLU A 699 35.77 59.78 -20.75
CA GLU A 699 36.07 58.81 -19.70
C GLU A 699 36.31 59.64 -18.42
N SER A 700 35.66 59.25 -17.33
CA SER A 700 36.15 59.32 -15.94
C SER A 700 36.20 60.64 -15.12
N ARG A 701 35.98 60.37 -13.80
CA ARG A 701 36.35 61.08 -12.54
C ARG A 701 35.27 62.01 -11.96
N ARG A 702 34.69 61.64 -10.80
CA ARG A 702 35.11 61.89 -9.38
C ARG A 702 35.34 63.40 -9.12
N SER A 703 34.76 64.06 -8.11
CA SER A 703 34.67 63.76 -6.67
C SER A 703 33.95 64.89 -5.90
N HIS A 704 33.46 64.58 -4.68
CA HIS A 704 33.23 65.46 -3.49
C HIS A 704 32.15 66.58 -3.62
N ASP A 705 31.36 66.99 -2.62
CA ASP A 705 31.59 67.19 -1.18
C ASP A 705 30.29 67.25 -0.34
N SER A 706 30.46 67.20 0.98
CA SER A 706 29.53 67.10 2.13
C SER A 706 28.89 68.41 2.66
N HIS A 707 27.80 68.32 3.45
CA HIS A 707 27.56 69.15 4.67
C HIS A 707 26.49 68.58 5.67
N GLU A 708 26.77 68.79 6.96
CA GLU A 708 26.11 68.46 8.26
C GLU A 708 24.66 68.99 8.49
N ASN A 709 23.68 68.28 9.13
CA ASN A 709 23.34 68.03 10.59
C ASN A 709 22.57 69.20 11.30
N PRO A 710 21.87 69.10 12.47
CA PRO A 710 21.02 68.06 13.14
C PRO A 710 19.63 68.58 13.69
N GLU A 711 18.73 67.69 14.16
CA GLU A 711 18.14 67.65 15.54
C GLU A 711 16.77 66.90 15.70
N LYS A 712 16.75 66.04 16.75
CA LYS A 712 15.68 65.71 17.74
C LYS A 712 14.31 65.14 17.35
N HIS A 713 14.02 63.90 17.77
CA HIS A 713 13.25 63.57 19.00
C HIS A 713 12.94 62.05 19.10
N HIS A 714 13.03 61.49 20.32
CA HIS A 714 12.63 60.13 20.70
C HIS A 714 11.32 60.12 21.51
N ALA A 715 10.67 58.94 21.53
CA ALA A 715 9.86 58.28 22.58
C ALA A 715 8.54 57.72 21.98
N THR A 716 7.94 56.57 22.32
CA THR A 716 8.19 55.42 23.24
C THR A 716 7.07 54.39 22.94
N THR A 717 7.34 53.11 23.18
CA THR A 717 6.35 52.01 23.33
C THR A 717 5.35 52.25 24.48
N PRO A 718 4.26 51.47 24.56
CA PRO A 718 4.16 50.55 25.70
C PRO A 718 3.51 49.19 25.37
N GLY A 719 3.83 48.19 26.18
CA GLY A 719 3.04 46.97 26.38
C GLY A 719 2.73 46.77 27.86
N TYR A 720 1.62 46.10 28.18
CA TYR A 720 1.19 45.38 29.41
C TYR A 720 -0.22 44.83 29.06
N GLY A 721 -0.74 43.67 29.46
CA GLY A 721 -0.45 42.75 30.57
C GLY A 721 -1.75 42.49 31.36
N PHE A 722 -2.29 41.27 31.25
CA PHE A 722 -3.19 40.46 32.12
C PHE A 722 -4.20 41.04 33.15
N ALA A 723 -5.29 40.26 33.29
CA ALA A 723 -6.15 39.90 34.46
C ALA A 723 -7.65 40.18 34.17
N TYR A 724 -8.63 39.30 34.36
CA TYR A 724 -8.85 38.19 35.30
C TYR A 724 -9.57 37.02 34.61
#